data_AF-A0A318SK20-F1
#
_entry.id   AF-A0A318SK20-F1
#
_cell.length_a   1.000
_cell.length_b   1.000
_cell.length_c   1.000
_cell.angle_alpha   90.00
_cell.angle_beta   90.00
_cell.angle_gamma   90.00
#
_symmetry.space_group_name_H-M   'P 1'
#
loop_
_entity.id
_entity.type
_entity.pdbx_description
1 polymer ?
#
loop_
_entity_poly.entity_id
_entity_poly.type
_entity_poly.pdbx_seq_one_letter_code
_entity_poly.pdbx_strand_id
1 'polypeptide(L)'
;MNPLRPVASPRVALPTPAATAAIPVVSFRSDLREERHPNSVTAPPVNRGSMPAKPWRGFWNSLGTSTLMALTGRSHEVQTPLEAEQMAPEAWQRAASRRRAVFLLITLITTAIATTLFAGIQPVYDSAVLQYGQIALFALLSAWVVTGFTTALMGFWVSLRGDKHTISAKEVRDHAMNADARTAIIMPICNEDVATVFAGLRATCESVAATGNAKVFDVFVLSDSYDPAIAKAERAAWEDLRAALAANPDQPQIEVYYRLRTRRTHRKAGNVADFCRRWGKDYRYMVVLDADSVMSGDCLSTMVKLMEAHPKAGIIQTATQSIGHVTLHARSQQFASRMTGRLFTLGMQFWQLGESHYWGHNAIIRVEPFMQHCALAPIEGKGGMSGGIMSHDFVEAALMRRAGFQVWLVSDLVGSYEQQPPDLLSELQRDRRWCQGNLQNARLMAEPGLHSVHRAMFVTGALSYVSAPLWLAFMTLGTALWLSGSKIATTNWDVLPAELMGLWAFTISVLFLPRILGIVAVLIKGEQRMFGGTFALLKSSALESVLALLQSPVRMLAHSLFVLVAITGMKLDWKSPPREALALSWKGAAATLAPMSLVVAVLAVGIAMIDPSALVWLVPVGLPLLLAIPVSVWTSHIELGTAMRSRAFLLIPEERWSPSVLRRARLHANRLSRPRLATPLAAAA
;
A
#
# COMPACT_ATOMS: atom_id res chain seq x y z
N MET A 1 12.18 41.30 65.00
CA MET A 1 13.36 41.18 64.12
C MET A 1 12.91 40.65 62.78
N ASN A 2 13.09 41.45 61.72
CA ASN A 2 13.06 41.01 60.31
C ASN A 2 14.26 40.05 60.07
N PRO A 3 14.26 39.11 59.10
CA PRO A 3 14.34 39.53 57.69
C PRO A 3 13.64 38.65 56.63
N LEU A 4 13.00 39.35 55.68
CA LEU A 4 13.22 39.33 54.22
C LEU A 4 12.79 38.11 53.36
N ARG A 5 11.79 38.41 52.51
CA ARG A 5 11.39 37.71 51.28
C ARG A 5 12.55 37.62 50.25
N PRO A 6 12.68 36.53 49.48
CA PRO A 6 13.51 36.52 48.29
C PRO A 6 12.76 37.10 47.08
N VAL A 7 13.45 38.02 46.40
CA VAL A 7 13.05 38.75 45.20
C VAL A 7 13.01 37.82 43.99
N ALA A 8 11.93 37.90 43.20
CA ALA A 8 11.80 37.23 41.92
C ALA A 8 12.72 37.87 40.87
N SER A 9 13.59 37.06 40.26
CA SER A 9 14.38 37.47 39.09
C SER A 9 13.48 37.51 37.84
N PRO A 10 13.57 38.56 37.00
CA PRO A 10 12.77 38.63 35.77
C PRO A 10 13.33 37.64 34.75
N ARG A 11 12.52 36.66 34.35
CA ARG A 11 12.80 35.83 33.18
C ARG A 11 12.77 36.73 31.95
N VAL A 12 13.93 36.96 31.37
CA VAL A 12 14.10 37.53 30.03
C VAL A 12 13.32 36.64 29.06
N ALA A 13 12.27 37.20 28.46
CA ALA A 13 11.51 36.56 27.40
C ALA A 13 12.40 36.45 26.16
N LEU A 14 12.75 35.21 25.79
CA LEU A 14 13.36 34.93 24.49
C LEU A 14 12.34 35.24 23.39
N PRO A 15 12.70 35.96 22.33
CA PRO A 15 11.79 36.25 21.24
C PRO A 15 11.39 34.95 20.53
N THR A 16 10.08 34.72 20.45
CA THR A 16 9.44 33.70 19.62
C THR A 16 9.97 33.84 18.18
N PRO A 17 10.42 32.75 17.52
CA PRO A 17 10.72 32.84 16.09
C PRO A 17 9.43 33.19 15.38
N ALA A 18 9.43 34.31 14.64
CA ALA A 18 8.29 34.74 13.85
C ALA A 18 7.83 33.57 12.95
N ALA A 19 6.63 33.08 13.21
CA ALA A 19 5.92 32.22 12.28
C ALA A 19 5.84 33.00 10.96
N THR A 20 6.50 32.49 9.91
CA THR A 20 6.21 32.91 8.55
C THR A 20 4.74 32.66 8.31
N ALA A 21 3.94 33.72 8.42
CA ALA A 21 2.50 33.67 8.22
C ALA A 21 2.26 33.13 6.81
N ALA A 22 1.60 31.97 6.74
CA ALA A 22 1.16 31.40 5.49
C ALA A 22 0.30 32.44 4.77
N ILE A 23 0.62 32.73 3.50
CA ILE A 23 -0.17 33.64 2.68
C ILE A 23 -1.58 33.05 2.58
N PRO A 24 -2.64 33.78 3.00
CA PRO A 24 -3.99 33.29 2.86
C PRO A 24 -4.29 33.07 1.38
N VAL A 25 -4.73 31.86 1.03
CA VAL A 25 -5.21 31.55 -0.33
C VAL A 25 -6.55 32.24 -0.49
N VAL A 26 -6.57 33.44 -1.05
CA VAL A 26 -7.80 34.17 -1.37
C VAL A 26 -8.47 33.48 -2.56
N SER A 27 -9.51 32.69 -2.29
CA SER A 27 -10.35 32.07 -3.31
C SER A 27 -11.69 32.78 -3.38
N PHE A 28 -12.00 33.35 -4.54
CA PHE A 28 -13.34 33.85 -4.86
C PHE A 28 -14.22 32.64 -5.22
N ARG A 29 -15.14 32.24 -4.33
CA ARG A 29 -16.29 31.44 -4.76
C ARG A 29 -16.99 32.23 -5.86
N SER A 30 -17.03 31.70 -7.08
CA SER A 30 -17.79 32.32 -8.16
C SER A 30 -19.28 32.06 -7.91
N ASP A 31 -20.05 33.13 -7.73
CA ASP A 31 -21.51 33.07 -7.70
C ASP A 31 -22.11 32.91 -9.12
N LEU A 32 -21.31 33.10 -10.17
CA LEU A 32 -21.74 33.04 -11.56
C LEU A 32 -21.41 31.66 -12.15
N ARG A 33 -22.45 30.95 -12.61
CA ARG A 33 -22.42 29.55 -13.09
C ARG A 33 -22.59 29.40 -14.60
N GLU A 34 -22.50 30.47 -15.38
CA GLU A 34 -22.92 30.44 -16.79
C GLU A 34 -21.82 30.72 -17.82
N GLU A 35 -21.96 29.94 -18.90
CA GLU A 35 -21.30 30.00 -20.21
C GLU A 35 -19.80 29.69 -20.31
N ARG A 36 -19.48 28.38 -20.45
CA ARG A 36 -18.65 27.79 -21.54
C ARG A 36 -18.26 26.35 -21.22
N HIS A 37 -18.41 25.43 -22.18
CA HIS A 37 -18.13 23.97 -22.11
C HIS A 37 -19.27 23.14 -21.49
N PRO A 38 -19.61 21.94 -22.02
CA PRO A 38 -20.68 21.07 -21.48
C PRO A 38 -20.48 20.59 -20.01
N ASN A 39 -19.34 20.94 -19.40
CA ASN A 39 -19.00 20.64 -17.99
C ASN A 39 -18.90 21.92 -17.13
N SER A 40 -19.21 23.11 -17.65
CA SER A 40 -19.20 24.37 -16.87
C SER A 40 -20.14 24.33 -15.67
N VAL A 41 -21.21 23.54 -15.77
CA VAL A 41 -22.18 23.32 -14.68
C VAL A 41 -21.81 22.19 -13.73
N THR A 42 -20.81 21.37 -14.08
CA THR A 42 -20.42 20.16 -13.32
C THR A 42 -19.13 20.33 -12.52
N ALA A 43 -18.36 21.40 -12.76
CA ALA A 43 -17.11 21.70 -12.08
C ALA A 43 -16.97 23.21 -11.82
N PRO A 44 -16.17 23.66 -10.83
CA PRO A 44 -15.98 25.08 -10.56
C PRO A 44 -15.12 25.74 -11.67
N PRO A 45 -15.11 27.08 -11.75
CA PRO A 45 -14.23 27.82 -12.65
C PRO A 45 -12.77 27.37 -12.53
N VAL A 46 -12.06 27.38 -13.65
CA VAL A 46 -10.69 26.88 -13.71
C VAL A 46 -9.71 27.99 -13.34
N ASN A 47 -8.96 27.80 -12.26
CA ASN A 47 -7.81 28.61 -11.88
C ASN A 47 -6.50 27.86 -12.18
N ARG A 48 -5.96 28.08 -13.39
CA ARG A 48 -4.86 27.24 -13.90
C ARG A 48 -3.58 27.38 -13.08
N GLY A 49 -3.01 26.25 -12.70
CA GLY A 49 -1.69 26.13 -12.07
C GLY A 49 -0.67 25.42 -12.93
N SER A 50 0.61 25.69 -12.64
CA SER A 50 1.74 24.99 -13.27
C SER A 50 2.09 23.75 -12.46
N MET A 51 2.41 22.66 -13.16
CA MET A 51 2.92 21.42 -12.58
C MET A 51 3.92 20.79 -13.57
N PRO A 52 5.14 21.38 -13.69
CA PRO A 52 6.12 21.03 -14.70
C PRO A 52 6.92 19.79 -14.28
N ALA A 53 6.99 18.79 -15.14
CA ALA A 53 7.78 17.59 -14.89
C ALA A 53 9.28 17.86 -15.14
N LYS A 54 10.13 17.45 -14.19
CA LYS A 54 11.58 17.49 -14.37
C LYS A 54 12.06 16.18 -15.01
N PRO A 55 12.81 16.21 -16.12
CA PRO A 55 13.39 15.00 -16.70
C PRO A 55 14.28 14.26 -15.70
N TRP A 56 14.30 12.93 -15.79
CA TRP A 56 15.17 12.09 -14.99
C TRP A 56 16.60 12.16 -15.51
N ARG A 57 17.61 12.19 -14.63
CA ARG A 57 19.01 12.16 -15.06
C ARG A 57 19.40 10.83 -15.69
N GLY A 58 18.72 9.76 -15.27
CA GLY A 58 18.94 8.39 -15.72
C GLY A 58 19.91 7.63 -14.80
N PHE A 59 19.70 6.31 -14.69
CA PHE A 59 20.39 5.45 -13.72
C PHE A 59 21.92 5.50 -13.86
N TRP A 60 22.45 5.19 -15.05
CA TRP A 60 23.88 5.13 -15.31
C TRP A 60 24.57 6.50 -15.22
N ASN A 61 23.92 7.55 -15.73
CA ASN A 61 24.44 8.92 -15.63
C ASN A 61 24.53 9.37 -14.17
N SER A 62 23.51 9.05 -13.37
CA SER A 62 23.49 9.40 -11.94
C SER A 62 24.58 8.64 -11.18
N LEU A 63 24.74 7.34 -11.46
CA LEU A 63 25.78 6.53 -10.85
C LEU A 63 27.17 7.07 -11.24
N GLY A 64 27.46 7.21 -12.54
CA GLY A 64 28.75 7.72 -13.02
C GLY A 64 29.10 9.12 -12.50
N THR A 65 28.10 10.00 -12.36
CA THR A 65 28.31 11.31 -11.74
C THR A 65 28.68 11.17 -10.26
N SER A 66 27.97 10.33 -9.52
CA SER A 66 28.26 10.12 -8.09
C SER A 66 29.65 9.53 -7.88
N THR A 67 30.09 8.58 -8.71
CA THR A 67 31.44 8.01 -8.66
C THR A 67 32.48 9.06 -9.03
N LEU A 68 32.25 9.85 -10.08
CA LEU A 68 33.17 10.90 -10.51
C LEU A 68 33.28 12.01 -9.46
N MET A 69 32.19 12.38 -8.80
CA MET A 69 32.19 13.33 -7.67
C MET A 69 32.96 12.78 -6.47
N ALA A 70 32.77 11.52 -6.12
CA ALA A 70 33.50 10.87 -5.04
C ALA A 70 35.01 10.79 -5.33
N LEU A 71 35.40 10.53 -6.58
CA LEU A 71 36.80 10.46 -7.01
C LEU A 71 37.47 11.83 -7.16
N THR A 72 36.72 12.86 -7.55
CA THR A 72 37.26 14.22 -7.79
C THR A 72 37.20 15.11 -6.54
N GLY A 73 36.64 14.63 -5.42
CA GLY A 73 36.46 15.42 -4.20
C GLY A 73 35.47 16.58 -4.33
N ARG A 74 34.79 16.71 -5.48
CA ARG A 74 33.76 17.72 -5.72
C ARG A 74 32.44 17.25 -5.11
N SER A 75 32.28 17.42 -3.80
CA SER A 75 30.95 17.49 -3.19
C SER A 75 30.20 18.69 -3.76
N HIS A 76 28.87 18.63 -3.86
CA HIS A 76 28.04 19.79 -4.21
C HIS A 76 28.46 21.02 -3.37
N GLU A 77 29.21 21.96 -3.96
CA GLU A 77 29.13 23.38 -3.62
C GLU A 77 27.68 23.80 -3.97
N VAL A 78 26.88 24.40 -3.10
CA VAL A 78 27.16 25.37 -2.02
C VAL A 78 26.23 25.04 -0.86
N GLN A 79 26.75 24.97 0.37
CA GLN A 79 25.95 25.23 1.57
C GLN A 79 26.77 26.14 2.47
N THR A 80 26.25 27.33 2.73
CA THR A 80 26.88 28.29 3.64
C THR A 80 26.84 27.76 5.08
N PRO A 81 27.79 28.13 5.96
CA PRO A 81 27.79 27.70 7.38
C PRO A 81 26.47 28.02 8.12
N LEU A 82 25.76 29.06 7.70
CA LEU A 82 24.44 29.46 8.20
C LEU A 82 23.29 28.52 7.79
N GLU A 83 23.36 27.86 6.62
CA GLU A 83 22.39 26.85 6.20
C GLU A 83 22.64 25.50 6.89
N ALA A 84 23.90 25.18 7.20
CA ALA A 84 24.27 23.99 7.97
C ALA A 84 23.83 24.07 9.44
N GLU A 85 23.87 25.25 10.06
CA GLU A 85 23.36 25.49 11.43
C GLU A 85 21.83 25.37 11.53
N GLN A 86 21.09 25.71 10.47
CA GLN A 86 19.63 25.50 10.39
C GLN A 86 19.23 24.04 10.10
N MET A 87 20.19 23.18 9.76
CA MET A 87 20.00 21.77 9.40
C MET A 87 20.34 20.78 10.51
N ALA A 88 20.37 21.21 11.78
CA ALA A 88 20.49 20.28 12.89
C ALA A 88 19.39 19.19 12.77
N PRO A 89 19.76 17.89 12.70
CA PRO A 89 18.79 16.85 12.41
C PRO A 89 17.71 16.84 13.48
N GLU A 90 16.44 16.89 13.04
CA GLU A 90 15.28 16.91 13.91
C GLU A 90 15.29 15.67 14.82
N ALA A 91 14.63 15.76 15.98
CA ALA A 91 14.66 14.68 16.97
C ALA A 91 14.20 13.33 16.38
N TRP A 92 13.22 13.34 15.47
CA TRP A 92 12.75 12.15 14.78
C TRP A 92 13.78 11.60 13.78
N GLN A 93 14.59 12.44 13.12
CA GLN A 93 15.62 12.00 12.16
C GLN A 93 16.72 11.22 12.88
N ARG A 94 17.19 11.73 14.03
CA ARG A 94 18.16 11.02 14.87
C ARG A 94 17.61 9.68 15.36
N ALA A 95 16.35 9.65 15.77
CA ALA A 95 15.67 8.41 16.17
C ALA A 95 15.56 7.43 15.00
N ALA A 96 15.18 7.90 13.81
CA ALA A 96 15.08 7.09 12.60
C ALA A 96 16.43 6.47 12.22
N SER A 97 17.50 7.27 12.16
CA SER A 97 18.84 6.81 11.83
C SER A 97 19.32 5.72 12.77
N ARG A 98 19.14 5.89 14.09
CA ARG A 98 19.48 4.85 15.08
C ARG A 98 18.66 3.57 14.87
N ARG A 99 17.34 3.70 14.66
CA ARG A 99 16.46 2.55 14.44
C ARG A 99 16.82 1.79 13.17
N ARG A 100 17.18 2.50 12.10
CA ARG A 100 17.66 1.92 10.84
C ARG A 100 19.00 1.23 10.99
N ALA A 101 19.93 1.81 11.76
CA ALA A 101 21.20 1.15 12.07
C ALA A 101 20.97 -0.17 12.84
N VAL A 102 20.09 -0.16 13.84
CA VAL A 102 19.70 -1.37 14.58
C VAL A 102 19.00 -2.38 13.66
N PHE A 103 18.08 -1.92 12.81
CA PHE A 103 17.40 -2.75 11.82
C PHE A 103 18.40 -3.46 10.89
N LEU A 104 19.35 -2.71 10.33
CA LEU A 104 20.40 -3.22 9.45
C LEU A 104 21.31 -4.20 10.19
N LEU A 105 21.73 -3.87 11.41
CA LEU A 105 22.59 -4.72 12.23
C LEU A 105 21.92 -6.07 12.53
N ILE A 106 20.67 -6.05 13.01
CA ILE A 106 19.90 -7.28 13.26
C ILE A 106 19.77 -8.08 11.97
N THR A 107 19.45 -7.43 10.86
CA THR A 107 19.30 -8.09 9.56
C THR A 107 20.60 -8.78 9.12
N LEU A 108 21.73 -8.06 9.16
CA LEU A 108 23.02 -8.56 8.71
C LEU A 108 23.53 -9.69 9.61
N ILE A 109 23.49 -9.53 10.93
CA ILE A 109 23.93 -10.57 11.88
C ILE A 109 23.09 -11.83 11.72
N THR A 110 21.77 -11.68 11.70
CA THR A 110 20.85 -12.82 11.60
C THR A 110 21.01 -13.55 10.27
N THR A 111 21.20 -12.80 9.18
CA THR A 111 21.48 -13.37 7.86
C THR A 111 22.81 -14.10 7.84
N ALA A 112 23.86 -13.54 8.45
CA ALA A 112 25.17 -14.18 8.52
C ALA A 112 25.11 -15.49 9.32
N ILE A 113 24.39 -15.51 10.45
CA ILE A 113 24.16 -16.74 11.24
C ILE A 113 23.40 -17.78 10.40
N ALA A 114 22.30 -17.40 9.76
CA ALA A 114 21.55 -18.33 8.91
C ALA A 114 22.39 -18.88 7.75
N THR A 115 23.16 -18.02 7.11
CA THR A 115 24.01 -18.38 5.96
C THR A 115 25.16 -19.30 6.37
N THR A 116 25.77 -19.06 7.54
CA THR A 116 26.83 -19.93 8.06
C THR A 116 26.29 -21.30 8.46
N LEU A 117 25.12 -21.36 9.11
CA LEU A 117 24.43 -22.63 9.39
C LEU A 117 24.11 -23.38 8.09
N PHE A 118 23.57 -22.69 7.09
CA PHE A 118 23.28 -23.29 5.79
C PHE A 118 24.54 -23.80 5.09
N ALA A 119 25.62 -23.02 5.07
CA ALA A 119 26.90 -23.42 4.49
C ALA A 119 27.50 -24.64 5.19
N GLY A 120 27.34 -24.76 6.52
CA GLY A 120 27.84 -25.89 7.30
C GLY A 120 27.13 -27.22 7.04
N ILE A 121 25.88 -27.19 6.55
CA ILE A 121 25.11 -28.41 6.20
C ILE A 121 25.21 -28.81 4.73
N GLN A 122 25.87 -28.00 3.89
CA GLN A 122 26.02 -28.31 2.48
C GLN A 122 26.89 -29.58 2.31
N PRO A 123 26.46 -30.58 1.53
CA PRO A 123 27.33 -31.69 1.17
C PRO A 123 28.51 -31.21 0.32
N VAL A 124 29.54 -32.05 0.19
CA VAL A 124 30.64 -31.79 -0.73
C VAL A 124 30.09 -31.93 -2.16
N TYR A 125 30.11 -30.84 -2.91
CA TYR A 125 29.70 -30.82 -4.31
C TYR A 125 30.92 -30.85 -5.23
N ASP A 126 30.78 -31.50 -6.39
CA ASP A 126 31.82 -31.49 -7.42
C ASP A 126 31.97 -30.11 -8.10
N SER A 127 30.96 -29.23 -7.97
CA SER A 127 30.94 -27.89 -8.55
C SER A 127 30.88 -26.79 -7.51
N ALA A 128 32.02 -26.14 -7.29
CA ALA A 128 32.13 -24.97 -6.42
C ALA A 128 31.21 -23.81 -6.86
N VAL A 129 31.01 -23.63 -8.17
CA VAL A 129 30.16 -22.56 -8.72
C VAL A 129 28.70 -22.75 -8.29
N LEU A 130 28.18 -23.98 -8.39
CA LEU A 130 26.80 -24.27 -8.00
C LEU A 130 26.62 -24.16 -6.48
N GLN A 131 27.60 -24.63 -5.70
CA GLN A 131 27.60 -24.52 -4.24
C GLN A 131 27.58 -23.07 -3.76
N TYR A 132 28.56 -22.26 -4.17
CA TYR A 132 28.62 -20.85 -3.76
C TYR A 132 27.46 -20.03 -4.34
N GLY A 133 26.97 -20.39 -5.53
CA GLY A 133 25.75 -19.83 -6.10
C GLY A 133 24.52 -20.07 -5.21
N GLN A 134 24.34 -21.29 -4.70
CA GLN A 134 23.25 -21.63 -3.80
C GLN A 134 23.37 -20.90 -2.45
N ILE A 135 24.57 -20.82 -1.88
CA ILE A 135 24.83 -20.08 -0.63
C ILE A 135 24.54 -18.59 -0.81
N ALA A 136 24.97 -17.98 -1.93
CA ALA A 136 24.71 -16.58 -2.22
C ALA A 136 23.21 -16.29 -2.37
N LEU A 137 22.47 -17.16 -3.08
CA LEU A 137 21.01 -17.08 -3.17
C LEU A 137 20.37 -17.19 -1.79
N PHE A 138 20.78 -18.18 -0.98
CA PHE A 138 20.28 -18.37 0.37
C PHE A 138 20.52 -17.14 1.25
N ALA A 139 21.71 -16.54 1.19
CA ALA A 139 22.04 -15.33 1.96
C ALA A 139 21.14 -14.15 1.58
N LEU A 140 20.96 -13.92 0.28
CA LEU A 140 20.10 -12.84 -0.23
C LEU A 140 18.63 -13.05 0.18
N LEU A 141 18.12 -14.27 0.01
CA LEU A 141 16.74 -14.62 0.36
C LEU A 141 16.52 -14.57 1.87
N SER A 142 17.49 -15.02 2.66
CA SER A 142 17.46 -14.93 4.12
C SER A 142 17.44 -13.47 4.58
N ALA A 143 18.27 -12.60 4.00
CA ALA A 143 18.23 -11.17 4.29
C ALA A 143 16.83 -10.60 4.03
N TRP A 144 16.22 -10.93 2.89
CA TRP A 144 14.86 -10.49 2.57
C TRP A 144 13.84 -10.92 3.61
N VAL A 145 13.80 -12.22 3.97
CA VAL A 145 12.84 -12.71 4.98
C VAL A 145 13.10 -12.07 6.35
N VAL A 146 14.36 -11.92 6.74
CA VAL A 146 14.76 -11.31 8.02
C VAL A 146 14.38 -9.82 8.09
N THR A 147 14.43 -9.08 6.99
CA THR A 147 13.95 -7.68 6.98
C THR A 147 12.46 -7.58 7.33
N GLY A 148 11.64 -8.48 6.79
CA GLY A 148 10.21 -8.57 7.12
C GLY A 148 10.01 -8.94 8.59
N PHE A 149 10.72 -9.96 9.08
CA PHE A 149 10.69 -10.37 10.48
C PHE A 149 11.06 -9.24 11.44
N THR A 150 12.17 -8.54 11.18
CA THR A 150 12.64 -7.42 12.00
C THR A 150 11.63 -6.28 12.00
N THR A 151 11.01 -6.00 10.85
CA THR A 151 9.91 -5.01 10.75
C THR A 151 8.73 -5.41 11.65
N ALA A 152 8.30 -6.67 11.61
CA ALA A 152 7.23 -7.15 12.47
C ALA A 152 7.57 -7.09 13.96
N LEU A 153 8.82 -7.41 14.35
CA LEU A 153 9.29 -7.26 15.74
C LEU A 153 9.21 -5.80 16.22
N MET A 154 9.67 -4.85 15.39
CA MET A 154 9.55 -3.42 15.68
C MET A 154 8.08 -3.00 15.79
N GLY A 155 7.21 -3.51 14.94
CA GLY A 155 5.77 -3.28 15.01
C GLY A 155 5.12 -3.82 16.28
N PHE A 156 5.53 -5.01 16.72
CA PHE A 156 5.09 -5.58 17.99
C PHE A 156 5.55 -4.72 19.18
N TRP A 157 6.79 -4.26 19.17
CA TRP A 157 7.30 -3.32 20.17
C TRP A 157 6.46 -2.04 20.26
N VAL A 158 6.16 -1.41 19.12
CA VAL A 158 5.30 -0.21 19.06
C VAL A 158 3.88 -0.53 19.51
N SER A 159 3.35 -1.70 19.17
CA SER A 159 2.01 -2.12 19.61
C SER A 159 1.89 -2.11 21.14
N LEU A 160 2.97 -2.45 21.86
CA LEU A 160 3.01 -2.50 23.33
C LEU A 160 3.37 -1.16 23.98
N ARG A 161 4.34 -0.42 23.43
CA ARG A 161 4.92 0.77 24.08
C ARG A 161 4.56 2.10 23.43
N GLY A 162 3.98 2.07 22.23
CA GLY A 162 3.80 3.25 21.39
C GLY A 162 5.13 3.79 20.83
N ASP A 163 5.05 4.94 20.15
CA ASP A 163 6.21 5.69 19.68
C ASP A 163 5.97 7.19 19.88
N LYS A 164 6.95 7.88 20.47
CA LYS A 164 6.90 9.32 20.74
C LYS A 164 7.38 10.20 19.58
N HIS A 165 8.01 9.61 18.56
CA HIS A 165 8.58 10.34 17.42
C HIS A 165 7.67 10.34 16.20
N THR A 166 6.57 9.60 16.24
CA THR A 166 5.57 9.56 15.18
C THR A 166 4.47 10.58 15.46
N ILE A 167 3.84 11.09 14.40
CA ILE A 167 2.64 11.90 14.55
C ILE A 167 1.43 11.00 14.82
N SER A 168 0.52 11.47 15.66
CA SER A 168 -0.66 10.73 16.10
C SER A 168 -1.93 11.54 15.93
N ALA A 169 -3.00 10.88 15.47
CA ALA A 169 -4.35 11.46 15.44
C ALA A 169 -4.80 12.02 16.80
N LYS A 170 -4.25 11.51 17.90
CA LYS A 170 -4.55 11.97 19.27
C LYS A 170 -4.06 13.38 19.55
N GLU A 171 -3.00 13.83 18.89
CA GLU A 171 -2.40 15.17 19.09
C GLU A 171 -3.37 16.30 18.73
N VAL A 172 -4.28 16.04 17.79
CA VAL A 172 -5.16 17.06 17.22
C VAL A 172 -6.63 16.84 17.54
N ARG A 173 -6.93 15.92 18.48
CA ARG A 173 -8.30 15.57 18.86
C ARG A 173 -9.12 16.80 19.24
N ASP A 174 -8.52 17.68 20.03
CA ASP A 174 -9.17 18.87 20.59
C ASP A 174 -8.85 20.14 19.78
N HIS A 175 -8.13 20.02 18.65
CA HIS A 175 -7.90 21.16 17.76
C HIS A 175 -9.17 21.53 17.01
N ALA A 176 -9.44 22.83 16.92
CA ALA A 176 -10.49 23.37 16.06
C ALA A 176 -10.13 23.19 14.58
N MET A 177 -11.13 23.09 13.72
CA MET A 177 -10.93 23.09 12.27
C MET A 177 -10.57 24.50 11.80
N ASN A 178 -9.51 24.63 11.00
CA ASN A 178 -9.21 25.89 10.32
C ASN A 178 -10.17 26.05 9.12
N ALA A 179 -10.98 27.12 9.12
CA ALA A 179 -11.95 27.38 8.05
C ALA A 179 -11.28 27.65 6.68
N ASP A 180 -10.04 28.13 6.68
CA ASP A 180 -9.28 28.45 5.46
C ASP A 180 -8.52 27.24 4.89
N ALA A 181 -8.54 26.09 5.58
CA ALA A 181 -7.84 24.88 5.15
C ALA A 181 -8.60 24.11 4.05
N ARG A 182 -9.05 24.82 3.00
CA ARG A 182 -9.82 24.23 1.90
C ARG A 182 -9.16 22.97 1.36
N THR A 183 -9.94 21.89 1.34
CA THR A 183 -9.47 20.54 1.04
C THR A 183 -10.32 19.90 -0.06
N ALA A 184 -9.68 19.51 -1.16
CA ALA A 184 -10.36 18.77 -2.22
C ALA A 184 -10.30 17.27 -1.95
N ILE A 185 -11.44 16.60 -1.87
CA ILE A 185 -11.53 15.13 -1.90
C ILE A 185 -11.64 14.73 -3.37
N ILE A 186 -10.61 14.11 -3.94
CA ILE A 186 -10.60 13.71 -5.35
C ILE A 186 -10.73 12.20 -5.46
N MET A 187 -11.58 11.74 -6.40
CA MET A 187 -11.83 10.33 -6.65
C MET A 187 -11.68 10.05 -8.17
N PRO A 188 -10.49 9.63 -8.62
CA PRO A 188 -10.29 9.17 -9.99
C PRO A 188 -11.03 7.85 -10.25
N ILE A 189 -11.79 7.79 -11.34
CA ILE A 189 -12.55 6.61 -11.77
C ILE A 189 -12.27 6.33 -13.26
N CYS A 190 -12.25 5.07 -13.69
CA CYS A 190 -12.19 4.58 -15.05
C CYS A 190 -12.95 3.23 -15.20
N ASN A 191 -14.19 3.31 -15.70
CA ASN A 191 -15.09 2.19 -15.96
C ASN A 191 -15.36 1.28 -14.75
N GLU A 192 -15.38 1.81 -13.53
CA GLU A 192 -15.82 1.05 -12.35
C GLU A 192 -17.34 0.90 -12.28
N ASP A 193 -17.79 0.03 -11.38
CA ASP A 193 -19.20 -0.08 -11.05
C ASP A 193 -19.72 1.21 -10.41
N VAL A 194 -20.58 1.91 -11.14
CA VAL A 194 -21.13 3.22 -10.77
C VAL A 194 -21.88 3.14 -9.44
N ALA A 195 -22.61 2.04 -9.18
CA ALA A 195 -23.38 1.89 -7.95
C ALA A 195 -22.47 1.85 -6.72
N THR A 196 -21.41 1.04 -6.76
CA THR A 196 -20.43 0.92 -5.65
C THR A 196 -19.71 2.24 -5.40
N VAL A 197 -19.21 2.89 -6.46
CA VAL A 197 -18.48 4.17 -6.36
C VAL A 197 -19.33 5.25 -5.71
N PHE A 198 -20.51 5.53 -6.27
CA PHE A 198 -21.35 6.63 -5.79
C PHE A 198 -22.00 6.32 -4.44
N ALA A 199 -22.23 5.05 -4.10
CA ALA A 199 -22.68 4.66 -2.77
C ALA A 199 -21.63 4.92 -1.68
N GLY A 200 -20.37 4.54 -1.94
CA GLY A 200 -19.24 4.80 -1.04
C GLY A 200 -18.95 6.29 -0.88
N LEU A 201 -18.98 7.02 -2.00
CA LEU A 201 -18.79 8.47 -1.99
C LEU A 201 -19.91 9.19 -1.24
N ARG A 202 -21.17 8.81 -1.47
CA ARG A 202 -22.32 9.37 -0.74
C ARG A 202 -22.18 9.19 0.76
N ALA A 203 -21.82 7.98 1.21
CA ALA A 203 -21.63 7.71 2.62
C ALA A 203 -20.50 8.54 3.23
N THR A 204 -19.42 8.76 2.47
CA THR A 204 -18.30 9.63 2.85
C THR A 204 -18.78 11.09 3.00
N CYS A 205 -19.50 11.63 2.01
CA CYS A 205 -20.08 12.98 2.04
C CYS A 205 -21.01 13.20 3.24
N GLU A 206 -21.95 12.28 3.46
CA GLU A 206 -22.88 12.34 4.60
C GLU A 206 -22.12 12.26 5.94
N SER A 207 -21.04 11.48 6.00
CA SER A 207 -20.20 11.40 7.20
C SER A 207 -19.41 12.68 7.44
N VAL A 208 -18.91 13.36 6.40
CA VAL A 208 -18.26 14.67 6.50
C VAL A 208 -19.25 15.72 6.98
N ALA A 209 -20.46 15.76 6.40
CA ALA A 209 -21.51 16.69 6.81
C ALA A 209 -21.86 16.55 8.31
N ALA A 210 -21.91 15.31 8.80
CA ALA A 210 -22.16 15.03 10.22
C ALA A 210 -21.08 15.57 11.19
N THR A 211 -19.88 15.89 10.71
CA THR A 211 -18.83 16.50 11.55
C THR A 211 -18.99 18.01 11.75
N GLY A 212 -19.87 18.67 10.99
CA GLY A 212 -19.99 20.13 10.94
C GLY A 212 -18.91 20.84 10.12
N ASN A 213 -17.88 20.12 9.64
CA ASN A 213 -16.75 20.71 8.90
C ASN A 213 -16.95 20.73 7.37
N ALA A 214 -18.16 20.49 6.86
CA ALA A 214 -18.38 20.26 5.43
C ALA A 214 -17.93 21.44 4.54
N LYS A 215 -17.98 22.68 5.03
CA LYS A 215 -17.56 23.89 4.30
C LYS A 215 -16.08 23.91 3.91
N VAL A 216 -15.24 23.12 4.60
CA VAL A 216 -13.81 23.00 4.31
C VAL A 216 -13.54 22.05 3.15
N PHE A 217 -14.49 21.18 2.82
CA PHE A 217 -14.32 20.13 1.84
C PHE A 217 -15.13 20.41 0.56
N ASP A 218 -14.50 20.10 -0.57
CA ASP A 218 -15.19 19.96 -1.86
C ASP A 218 -14.80 18.62 -2.49
N VAL A 219 -15.71 18.00 -3.23
CA VAL A 219 -15.51 16.65 -3.79
C VAL A 219 -15.40 16.73 -5.30
N PHE A 220 -14.46 15.97 -5.89
CA PHE A 220 -14.28 15.87 -7.33
C PHE A 220 -14.26 14.41 -7.78
N VAL A 221 -15.26 14.00 -8.54
CA VAL A 221 -15.27 12.75 -9.29
C VAL A 221 -14.56 12.98 -10.62
N LEU A 222 -13.39 12.35 -10.79
CA LEU A 222 -12.51 12.57 -11.93
C LEU A 222 -12.53 11.36 -12.86
N SER A 223 -13.46 11.34 -13.82
CA SER A 223 -13.68 10.21 -14.71
C SER A 223 -12.71 10.18 -15.91
N ASP A 224 -12.11 9.02 -16.11
CA ASP A 224 -11.38 8.56 -17.29
C ASP A 224 -12.17 7.53 -18.11
N SER A 225 -13.43 7.28 -17.74
CA SER A 225 -14.27 6.27 -18.38
C SER A 225 -14.40 6.53 -19.88
N TYR A 226 -14.29 5.46 -20.66
CA TYR A 226 -14.30 5.51 -22.12
C TYR A 226 -15.51 4.81 -22.72
N ASP A 227 -16.24 4.02 -21.93
CA ASP A 227 -17.51 3.44 -22.31
C ASP A 227 -18.61 4.53 -22.22
N PRO A 228 -19.31 4.86 -23.32
CA PRO A 228 -20.37 5.87 -23.31
C PRO A 228 -21.54 5.54 -22.37
N ALA A 229 -21.88 4.27 -22.21
CA ALA A 229 -22.97 3.84 -21.33
C ALA A 229 -22.58 4.05 -19.86
N ILE A 230 -21.35 3.69 -19.50
CA ILE A 230 -20.82 3.94 -18.15
C ILE A 230 -20.72 5.44 -17.88
N ALA A 231 -20.17 6.22 -18.81
CA ALA A 231 -20.04 7.68 -18.64
C ALA A 231 -21.41 8.38 -18.47
N LYS A 232 -22.47 7.88 -19.13
CA LYS A 232 -23.85 8.35 -18.93
C LYS A 232 -24.38 7.97 -17.54
N ALA A 233 -24.14 6.74 -17.11
CA ALA A 233 -24.54 6.27 -15.78
C ALA A 233 -23.83 7.03 -14.66
N GLU A 234 -22.52 7.30 -14.80
CA GLU A 234 -21.74 8.13 -13.87
C GLU A 234 -22.33 9.53 -13.73
N ARG A 235 -22.70 10.17 -14.84
CA ARG A 235 -23.31 11.50 -14.83
C ARG A 235 -24.66 11.49 -14.10
N ALA A 236 -25.52 10.52 -14.39
CA ALA A 236 -26.82 10.38 -13.73
C ALA A 236 -26.64 10.15 -12.21
N ALA A 237 -25.72 9.26 -11.81
CA ALA A 237 -25.44 8.99 -10.40
C ALA A 237 -24.87 10.21 -9.66
N TRP A 238 -24.07 11.04 -10.35
CA TRP A 238 -23.60 12.32 -9.82
C TRP A 238 -24.74 13.33 -9.61
N GLU A 239 -25.66 13.46 -10.57
CA GLU A 239 -26.85 14.33 -10.45
C GLU A 239 -27.73 13.87 -9.27
N ASP A 240 -27.98 12.56 -9.15
CA ASP A 240 -28.74 11.98 -8.04
C ASP A 240 -28.07 12.22 -6.69
N LEU A 241 -26.74 12.08 -6.61
CA LEU A 241 -25.97 12.33 -5.39
C LEU A 241 -26.13 13.80 -4.96
N ARG A 242 -25.99 14.75 -5.89
CA ARG A 242 -26.16 16.17 -5.58
C ARG A 242 -27.56 16.48 -5.09
N ALA A 243 -28.58 15.98 -5.78
CA ALA A 243 -29.97 16.17 -5.37
C ALA A 243 -30.24 15.58 -3.97
N ALA A 244 -29.70 14.39 -3.69
CA ALA A 244 -29.86 13.74 -2.40
C ALA A 244 -29.16 14.47 -1.24
N LEU A 245 -28.00 15.09 -1.50
CA LEU A 245 -27.32 15.94 -0.52
C LEU A 245 -28.08 17.26 -0.30
N ALA A 246 -28.65 17.84 -1.36
CA ALA A 246 -29.41 19.08 -1.28
C ALA A 246 -30.75 18.93 -0.54
N ALA A 247 -31.34 17.73 -0.56
CA ALA A 247 -32.61 17.43 0.11
C ALA A 247 -32.56 17.47 1.66
N ASN A 248 -31.37 17.57 2.26
CA ASN A 248 -31.19 17.70 3.71
C ASN A 248 -30.72 19.13 4.07
N PRO A 249 -31.61 20.14 4.13
CA PRO A 249 -31.23 21.54 4.33
C PRO A 249 -30.56 21.81 5.69
N ASP A 250 -30.80 20.98 6.69
CA ASP A 250 -30.22 21.11 8.04
C ASP A 250 -28.73 20.71 8.12
N GLN A 251 -28.15 20.18 7.03
CA GLN A 251 -26.74 19.79 6.98
C GLN A 251 -25.93 20.74 6.08
N PRO A 252 -24.72 21.17 6.50
CA PRO A 252 -23.84 21.96 5.66
C PRO A 252 -23.53 21.19 4.37
N GLN A 253 -23.85 21.79 3.22
CA GLN A 253 -23.69 21.10 1.93
C GLN A 253 -22.21 21.02 1.54
N ILE A 254 -21.81 19.83 1.10
CA ILE A 254 -20.54 19.58 0.43
C ILE A 254 -20.76 19.67 -1.08
N GLU A 255 -19.99 20.49 -1.77
CA GLU A 255 -20.11 20.56 -3.23
C GLU A 255 -19.48 19.32 -3.84
N VAL A 256 -20.20 18.69 -4.77
CA VAL A 256 -19.73 17.52 -5.50
C VAL A 256 -19.63 17.87 -6.97
N TYR A 257 -18.43 17.82 -7.51
CA TYR A 257 -18.11 18.10 -8.89
C TYR A 257 -17.84 16.80 -9.67
N TYR A 258 -18.15 16.82 -10.96
CA TYR A 258 -17.90 15.72 -11.87
C TYR A 258 -17.18 16.22 -13.12
N ARG A 259 -16.12 15.51 -13.50
CA ARG A 259 -15.38 15.80 -14.73
C ARG A 259 -15.02 14.52 -15.46
N LEU A 260 -15.53 14.40 -16.69
CA LEU A 260 -15.07 13.41 -17.67
C LEU A 260 -13.88 13.96 -18.47
N ARG A 261 -12.75 13.27 -18.46
CA ARG A 261 -11.51 13.69 -19.14
C ARG A 261 -11.55 13.37 -20.63
N THR A 262 -11.25 14.37 -21.47
CA THR A 262 -11.18 14.20 -22.93
C THR A 262 -9.87 13.54 -23.37
N ARG A 263 -8.72 13.98 -22.81
CA ARG A 263 -7.39 13.43 -23.11
C ARG A 263 -6.89 12.56 -21.95
N ARG A 264 -6.96 11.24 -22.13
CA ARG A 264 -6.65 10.22 -21.10
C ARG A 264 -5.17 9.85 -21.04
N THR A 265 -4.29 10.83 -20.84
CA THR A 265 -2.85 10.57 -20.72
C THR A 265 -2.47 10.13 -19.30
N HIS A 266 -1.50 9.22 -19.18
CA HIS A 266 -0.91 8.79 -17.88
C HIS A 266 -1.90 8.26 -16.81
N ARG A 267 -3.06 7.72 -17.22
CA ARG A 267 -4.03 7.03 -16.33
C ARG A 267 -4.36 7.87 -15.07
N LYS A 268 -4.42 7.25 -13.88
CA LYS A 268 -4.69 7.87 -12.56
C LYS A 268 -3.77 9.05 -12.25
N ALA A 269 -2.44 8.88 -12.39
CA ALA A 269 -1.48 9.94 -12.14
C ALA A 269 -1.72 11.18 -13.03
N GLY A 270 -1.98 10.95 -14.32
CA GLY A 270 -2.33 12.05 -15.24
C GLY A 270 -3.68 12.69 -14.93
N ASN A 271 -4.63 11.92 -14.38
CA ASN A 271 -5.94 12.40 -13.99
C ASN A 271 -5.86 13.32 -12.76
N VAL A 272 -5.06 12.93 -11.75
CA VAL A 272 -4.71 13.77 -10.59
C VAL A 272 -3.94 15.01 -11.03
N ALA A 273 -2.93 14.87 -11.90
CA ALA A 273 -2.16 16.00 -12.42
C ALA A 273 -3.03 17.00 -13.21
N ASP A 274 -4.04 16.52 -13.96
CA ASP A 274 -5.01 17.41 -14.62
C ASP A 274 -5.87 18.18 -13.62
N PHE A 275 -6.32 17.55 -12.52
CA PHE A 275 -6.97 18.24 -11.42
C PHE A 275 -6.07 19.34 -10.82
N CYS A 276 -4.82 18.98 -10.47
CA CYS A 276 -3.87 19.93 -9.92
C CYS A 276 -3.65 21.15 -10.83
N ARG A 277 -3.49 20.93 -12.15
CA ARG A 277 -3.32 22.02 -13.12
C ARG A 277 -4.55 22.89 -13.31
N ARG A 278 -5.75 22.38 -13.05
CA ARG A 278 -7.01 23.11 -13.29
C ARG A 278 -7.54 23.84 -12.05
N TRP A 279 -7.45 23.21 -10.89
CA TRP A 279 -8.09 23.69 -9.66
C TRP A 279 -7.17 23.60 -8.44
N GLY A 280 -5.98 23.00 -8.56
CA GLY A 280 -5.09 22.77 -7.41
C GLY A 280 -4.71 24.04 -6.67
N LYS A 281 -4.64 25.19 -7.34
CA LYS A 281 -4.38 26.50 -6.69
C LYS A 281 -5.47 26.95 -5.71
N ASP A 282 -6.68 26.44 -5.85
CA ASP A 282 -7.82 26.85 -5.03
C ASP A 282 -7.92 26.06 -3.71
N TYR A 283 -7.07 25.05 -3.55
CA TYR A 283 -7.07 24.13 -2.41
C TYR A 283 -5.70 24.08 -1.75
N ARG A 284 -5.71 24.15 -0.41
CA ARG A 284 -4.50 23.97 0.40
C ARG A 284 -4.09 22.50 0.46
N TYR A 285 -5.09 21.63 0.58
CA TYR A 285 -4.92 20.19 0.68
C TYR A 285 -5.76 19.45 -0.35
N MET A 286 -5.33 18.24 -0.70
CA MET A 286 -6.18 17.29 -1.40
C MET A 286 -6.10 15.93 -0.73
N VAL A 287 -7.23 15.23 -0.64
CA VAL A 287 -7.33 13.83 -0.24
C VAL A 287 -7.61 13.01 -1.49
N VAL A 288 -6.74 12.06 -1.81
CA VAL A 288 -6.93 11.17 -2.96
C VAL A 288 -7.64 9.92 -2.50
N LEU A 289 -8.78 9.58 -3.10
CA LEU A 289 -9.51 8.34 -2.89
C LEU A 289 -9.38 7.45 -4.13
N ASP A 290 -9.39 6.13 -3.93
CA ASP A 290 -9.69 5.19 -5.02
C ASP A 290 -11.20 4.93 -5.12
N ALA A 291 -11.63 4.39 -6.26
CA ALA A 291 -13.04 4.15 -6.57
C ALA A 291 -13.75 3.21 -5.57
N ASP A 292 -13.01 2.35 -4.89
CA ASP A 292 -13.46 1.42 -3.86
C ASP A 292 -13.21 1.92 -2.43
N SER A 293 -12.70 3.15 -2.28
CA SER A 293 -12.39 3.74 -0.99
C SER A 293 -13.63 4.31 -0.31
N VAL A 294 -13.75 4.08 1.00
CA VAL A 294 -14.76 4.71 1.85
C VAL A 294 -14.05 5.29 3.07
N MET A 295 -14.25 6.57 3.35
CA MET A 295 -13.63 7.24 4.50
C MET A 295 -14.68 7.91 5.38
N SER A 296 -14.48 7.87 6.68
CA SER A 296 -15.30 8.62 7.63
C SER A 296 -14.93 10.10 7.62
N GLY A 297 -15.92 10.96 7.87
CA GLY A 297 -15.72 12.40 8.01
C GLY A 297 -14.77 12.77 9.16
N ASP A 298 -14.77 12.01 10.25
CA ASP A 298 -13.85 12.20 11.38
C ASP A 298 -12.40 11.96 10.96
N CYS A 299 -12.15 10.91 10.18
CA CYS A 299 -10.83 10.62 9.62
C CYS A 299 -10.34 11.76 8.72
N LEU A 300 -11.17 12.19 7.78
CA LEU A 300 -10.87 13.30 6.87
C LEU A 300 -10.61 14.61 7.62
N SER A 301 -11.45 14.92 8.60
CA SER A 301 -11.28 16.12 9.44
C SER A 301 -9.98 16.06 10.25
N THR A 302 -9.65 14.89 10.81
CA THR A 302 -8.42 14.70 11.59
C THR A 302 -7.17 14.81 10.71
N MET A 303 -7.22 14.31 9.47
CA MET A 303 -6.14 14.47 8.50
C MET A 303 -5.83 15.93 8.19
N VAL A 304 -6.86 16.76 8.01
CA VAL A 304 -6.68 18.22 7.82
C VAL A 304 -6.06 18.85 9.06
N LYS A 305 -6.57 18.55 10.26
CA LYS A 305 -6.01 19.06 11.52
C LYS A 305 -4.55 18.65 11.74
N LEU A 306 -4.17 17.42 11.35
CA LEU A 306 -2.78 16.97 11.37
C LEU A 306 -1.90 17.77 10.40
N MET A 307 -2.38 18.06 9.19
CA MET A 307 -1.65 18.89 8.23
C MET A 307 -1.45 20.33 8.70
N GLU A 308 -2.42 20.88 9.44
CA GLU A 308 -2.29 22.20 10.08
C GLU A 308 -1.30 22.17 11.25
N ALA A 309 -1.34 21.13 12.09
CA ALA A 309 -0.45 20.98 13.25
C ALA A 309 1.01 20.69 12.84
N HIS A 310 1.23 20.10 11.66
CA HIS A 310 2.54 19.71 11.15
C HIS A 310 2.84 20.39 9.80
N PRO A 311 3.27 21.67 9.78
CA PRO A 311 3.49 22.42 8.53
C PRO A 311 4.52 21.78 7.58
N LYS A 312 5.48 21.02 8.12
CA LYS A 312 6.49 20.28 7.33
C LYS A 312 5.95 18.97 6.74
N ALA A 313 4.76 18.51 7.12
CA ALA A 313 4.14 17.36 6.48
C ALA A 313 3.65 17.72 5.07
N GLY A 314 4.14 16.98 4.08
CA GLY A 314 3.71 17.07 2.68
C GLY A 314 2.69 16.01 2.32
N ILE A 315 2.81 14.80 2.89
CA ILE A 315 1.88 13.68 2.70
C ILE A 315 1.63 13.02 4.06
N ILE A 316 0.36 12.77 4.38
CA ILE A 316 -0.05 11.92 5.50
C ILE A 316 -0.90 10.78 4.95
N GLN A 317 -0.37 9.57 5.03
CA GLN A 317 -0.97 8.31 4.60
C GLN A 317 -1.70 7.64 5.78
N THR A 318 -2.95 7.25 5.58
CA THR A 318 -3.67 6.39 6.54
C THR A 318 -3.25 4.93 6.39
N ALA A 319 -3.34 4.16 7.47
CA ALA A 319 -3.30 2.69 7.38
C ALA A 319 -4.69 2.17 6.95
N THR A 320 -4.87 1.97 5.64
CA THR A 320 -6.15 1.54 5.07
C THR A 320 -6.57 0.16 5.59
N GLN A 321 -7.86 0.04 5.90
CA GLN A 321 -8.43 -1.21 6.40
C GLN A 321 -9.16 -1.93 5.27
N SER A 322 -8.66 -3.10 4.93
CA SER A 322 -9.24 -3.95 3.91
C SER A 322 -10.59 -4.53 4.37
N ILE A 323 -11.63 -4.36 3.56
CA ILE A 323 -13.00 -4.79 3.83
C ILE A 323 -13.75 -5.22 2.53
N GLY A 324 -15.05 -5.49 2.64
CA GLY A 324 -16.01 -5.39 1.54
C GLY A 324 -16.39 -6.73 0.93
N HIS A 325 -15.42 -7.46 0.40
CA HIS A 325 -15.70 -8.75 -0.26
C HIS A 325 -15.91 -9.88 0.73
N VAL A 326 -16.75 -10.84 0.32
CA VAL A 326 -17.24 -11.94 1.18
C VAL A 326 -16.75 -13.32 0.74
N THR A 327 -15.96 -13.42 -0.34
CA THR A 327 -15.32 -14.66 -0.78
C THR A 327 -14.32 -15.16 0.26
N LEU A 328 -14.06 -16.47 0.30
CA LEU A 328 -13.10 -17.03 1.27
C LEU A 328 -11.69 -16.44 1.10
N HIS A 329 -11.25 -16.24 -0.14
CA HIS A 329 -9.97 -15.59 -0.45
C HIS A 329 -9.90 -14.18 0.14
N ALA A 330 -10.86 -13.30 -0.18
CA ALA A 330 -10.84 -11.92 0.29
C ALA A 330 -10.96 -11.84 1.83
N ARG A 331 -11.79 -12.69 2.45
CA ARG A 331 -11.88 -12.76 3.92
C ARG A 331 -10.55 -13.15 4.58
N SER A 332 -9.82 -14.10 3.98
CA SER A 332 -8.50 -14.50 4.46
C SER A 332 -7.51 -13.34 4.40
N GLN A 333 -7.50 -12.59 3.29
CA GLN A 333 -6.64 -11.42 3.12
C GLN A 333 -7.01 -10.27 4.08
N GLN A 334 -8.30 -10.04 4.32
CA GLN A 334 -8.79 -9.04 5.28
C GLN A 334 -8.35 -9.40 6.72
N PHE A 335 -8.53 -10.67 7.11
CA PHE A 335 -8.10 -11.16 8.42
C PHE A 335 -6.58 -11.05 8.58
N ALA A 336 -5.79 -11.49 7.59
CA ALA A 336 -4.34 -11.40 7.61
C ALA A 336 -3.86 -9.94 7.75
N SER A 337 -4.47 -9.01 7.00
CA SER A 337 -4.18 -7.57 7.07
C SER A 337 -4.46 -6.99 8.46
N ARG A 338 -5.64 -7.28 9.02
CA ARG A 338 -6.05 -6.75 10.33
C ARG A 338 -5.29 -7.34 11.51
N MET A 339 -4.82 -8.58 11.38
CA MET A 339 -4.07 -9.29 12.42
C MET A 339 -2.56 -9.05 12.28
N THR A 340 -1.91 -9.72 11.33
CA THR A 340 -0.45 -9.69 11.17
C THR A 340 -0.01 -8.43 10.43
N GLY A 341 -0.76 -7.98 9.42
CA GLY A 341 -0.45 -6.78 8.63
C GLY A 341 -0.30 -5.52 9.49
N ARG A 342 -1.11 -5.36 10.54
CA ARG A 342 -0.99 -4.26 11.51
C ARG A 342 0.42 -4.15 12.11
N LEU A 343 1.08 -5.28 12.42
CA LEU A 343 2.44 -5.25 12.94
C LEU A 343 3.43 -4.73 11.89
N PHE A 344 3.32 -5.18 10.65
CA PHE A 344 4.16 -4.68 9.56
C PHE A 344 3.97 -3.18 9.34
N THR A 345 2.73 -2.68 9.34
CA THR A 345 2.42 -1.24 9.23
C THR A 345 3.05 -0.43 10.37
N LEU A 346 2.90 -0.87 11.62
CA LEU A 346 3.51 -0.22 12.78
C LEU A 346 5.04 -0.26 12.73
N GLY A 347 5.61 -1.38 12.26
CA GLY A 347 7.05 -1.55 12.08
C GLY A 347 7.60 -0.57 11.05
N MET A 348 6.97 -0.49 9.88
CA MET A 348 7.34 0.46 8.83
C MET A 348 7.27 1.91 9.34
N GLN A 349 6.17 2.28 10.00
CA GLN A 349 6.01 3.60 10.63
C GLN A 349 7.18 3.89 11.61
N PHE A 350 7.57 2.91 12.42
CA PHE A 350 8.60 3.08 13.45
C PHE A 350 10.00 3.39 12.92
N TRP A 351 10.47 2.65 11.91
CA TRP A 351 11.84 2.83 11.40
C TRP A 351 11.92 3.84 10.26
N GLN A 352 10.81 4.14 9.56
CA GLN A 352 10.79 5.12 8.48
C GLN A 352 10.46 6.53 8.96
N LEU A 353 9.53 6.71 9.92
CA LEU A 353 9.07 8.02 10.40
C LEU A 353 8.71 8.97 9.24
N GLY A 354 9.20 10.21 9.23
CA GLY A 354 8.88 11.23 8.21
C GLY A 354 9.43 10.95 6.79
N GLU A 355 9.94 9.75 6.53
CA GLU A 355 10.40 9.25 5.22
C GLU A 355 9.62 7.98 4.82
N SER A 356 8.31 7.95 5.09
CA SER A 356 7.49 6.74 4.91
C SER A 356 6.87 6.61 3.51
N HIS A 357 5.97 5.63 3.37
CA HIS A 357 5.28 5.29 2.13
C HIS A 357 4.07 6.20 1.86
N TYR A 358 3.78 6.36 0.58
CA TYR A 358 2.51 6.80 0.05
C TYR A 358 2.01 5.68 -0.87
N TRP A 359 0.73 5.30 -0.76
CA TRP A 359 0.12 4.20 -1.53
C TRP A 359 -0.86 4.68 -2.60
N GLY A 360 -0.87 5.99 -2.91
CA GLY A 360 -1.65 6.55 -4.01
C GLY A 360 -3.10 6.88 -3.68
N HIS A 361 -3.60 6.52 -2.49
CA HIS A 361 -4.96 6.84 -2.04
C HIS A 361 -5.08 6.80 -0.51
N ASN A 362 -6.22 7.28 -0.01
CA ASN A 362 -6.56 7.47 1.39
C ASN A 362 -5.45 8.24 2.15
N ALA A 363 -4.91 9.25 1.47
CA ALA A 363 -3.84 10.10 1.95
C ALA A 363 -4.19 11.56 1.68
N ILE A 364 -3.80 12.45 2.59
CA ILE A 364 -3.89 13.90 2.42
C ILE A 364 -2.54 14.44 1.96
N ILE A 365 -2.57 15.35 1.01
CA ILE A 365 -1.40 15.90 0.32
C ILE A 365 -1.47 17.42 0.35
N ARG A 366 -0.35 18.07 0.67
CA ARG A 366 -0.19 19.53 0.56
C ARG A 366 -0.03 19.88 -0.91
N VAL A 367 -1.00 20.61 -1.47
CA VAL A 367 -1.16 20.73 -2.93
C VAL A 367 -0.04 21.56 -3.55
N GLU A 368 0.31 22.70 -2.95
CA GLU A 368 1.33 23.59 -3.49
C GLU A 368 2.70 22.90 -3.71
N PRO A 369 3.36 22.29 -2.71
CA PRO A 369 4.64 21.62 -2.93
C PRO A 369 4.50 20.39 -3.84
N PHE A 370 3.35 19.69 -3.79
CA PHE A 370 3.10 18.58 -4.70
C PHE A 370 3.09 19.06 -6.17
N MET A 371 2.43 20.18 -6.46
CA MET A 371 2.42 20.77 -7.80
C MET A 371 3.80 21.27 -8.24
N GLN A 372 4.57 21.84 -7.33
CA GLN A 372 5.91 22.38 -7.64
C GLN A 372 6.97 21.28 -7.88
N HIS A 373 6.83 20.11 -7.23
CA HIS A 373 7.93 19.14 -7.14
C HIS A 373 7.59 17.71 -7.57
N CYS A 374 6.33 17.30 -7.53
CA CYS A 374 5.93 15.89 -7.70
C CYS A 374 5.41 15.56 -9.11
N ALA A 375 5.60 16.45 -10.08
CA ALA A 375 5.26 16.19 -11.47
C ALA A 375 6.16 15.09 -12.07
N LEU A 376 5.54 14.07 -12.66
CA LEU A 376 6.24 12.86 -13.13
C LEU A 376 6.61 12.94 -14.60
N ALA A 377 7.92 12.89 -14.90
CA ALA A 377 8.42 12.70 -16.25
C ALA A 377 8.37 11.21 -16.65
N PRO A 378 8.23 10.88 -17.95
CA PRO A 378 8.44 9.52 -18.41
C PRO A 378 9.92 9.11 -18.27
N ILE A 379 10.19 7.83 -17.97
CA ILE A 379 11.54 7.28 -17.96
C ILE A 379 11.98 7.01 -19.39
N GLU A 380 13.11 7.57 -19.80
CA GLU A 380 13.68 7.36 -21.14
C GLU A 380 14.14 5.90 -21.35
N GLY A 381 14.02 5.44 -22.60
CA GLY A 381 14.47 4.13 -23.04
C GLY A 381 13.42 3.35 -23.84
N LYS A 382 13.74 2.11 -24.19
CA LYS A 382 12.88 1.16 -24.90
C LYS A 382 12.58 -0.05 -24.00
N GLY A 383 11.44 -0.72 -24.22
CA GLY A 383 11.06 -1.95 -23.52
C GLY A 383 10.11 -1.76 -22.33
N GLY A 384 9.89 -2.82 -21.55
CA GLY A 384 8.87 -2.88 -20.49
C GLY A 384 9.14 -2.01 -19.26
N MET A 385 10.37 -1.52 -19.10
CA MET A 385 10.85 -0.72 -17.96
C MET A 385 11.04 0.78 -18.28
N SER A 386 10.55 1.27 -19.43
CA SER A 386 10.57 2.70 -19.81
C SER A 386 9.16 3.24 -20.02
N GLY A 387 9.03 4.55 -20.25
CA GLY A 387 7.75 5.22 -20.44
C GLY A 387 7.17 5.87 -19.18
N GLY A 388 5.86 6.12 -19.17
CA GLY A 388 5.20 6.77 -18.03
C GLY A 388 5.29 5.93 -16.75
N ILE A 389 5.50 6.61 -15.61
CA ILE A 389 5.52 5.97 -14.29
C ILE A 389 4.18 5.31 -14.00
N MET A 390 4.19 3.99 -13.78
CA MET A 390 2.98 3.23 -13.45
C MET A 390 2.61 3.32 -11.96
N SER A 391 3.57 3.07 -11.07
CA SER A 391 3.39 3.17 -9.61
C SER A 391 3.91 4.53 -9.15
N HIS A 392 3.09 5.55 -9.37
CA HIS A 392 3.43 6.97 -9.17
C HIS A 392 3.66 7.34 -7.71
N ASP A 393 2.97 6.68 -6.82
CA ASP A 393 2.90 6.91 -5.38
C ASP A 393 4.26 6.87 -4.68
N PHE A 394 5.09 5.85 -4.93
CA PHE A 394 6.43 5.77 -4.33
C PHE A 394 7.35 6.89 -4.84
N VAL A 395 7.20 7.25 -6.12
CA VAL A 395 7.98 8.32 -6.74
C VAL A 395 7.55 9.67 -6.20
N GLU A 396 6.25 9.92 -6.06
CA GLU A 396 5.69 11.14 -5.50
C GLU A 396 6.10 11.35 -4.04
N ALA A 397 6.12 10.29 -3.21
CA ALA A 397 6.66 10.35 -1.86
C ALA A 397 8.15 10.74 -1.84
N ALA A 398 8.95 10.10 -2.68
CA ALA A 398 10.38 10.37 -2.78
C ALA A 398 10.65 11.82 -3.26
N LEU A 399 9.85 12.32 -4.20
CA LEU A 399 9.93 13.69 -4.71
C LEU A 399 9.50 14.72 -3.67
N MET A 400 8.43 14.44 -2.93
CA MET A 400 7.96 15.29 -1.83
C MET A 400 9.02 15.36 -0.73
N ARG A 401 9.66 14.23 -0.39
CA ARG A 401 10.77 14.20 0.56
C ARG A 401 11.99 14.96 0.06
N ARG A 402 12.36 14.79 -1.21
CA ARG A 402 13.43 15.56 -1.87
C ARG A 402 13.16 17.08 -1.83
N ALA A 403 11.90 17.50 -1.84
CA ALA A 403 11.50 18.90 -1.72
C ALA A 403 11.56 19.46 -0.28
N GLY A 404 12.00 18.67 0.70
CA GLY A 404 12.13 19.09 2.09
C GLY A 404 10.91 18.79 2.97
N PHE A 405 9.79 18.35 2.40
CA PHE A 405 8.58 17.97 3.15
C PHE A 405 8.66 16.54 3.68
N GLN A 406 7.93 16.25 4.74
CA GLN A 406 7.89 14.95 5.40
C GLN A 406 6.74 14.10 4.85
N VAL A 407 6.93 12.78 4.81
CA VAL A 407 5.91 11.80 4.42
C VAL A 407 5.67 10.87 5.60
N TRP A 408 4.45 10.90 6.14
CA TRP A 408 4.08 10.19 7.36
C TRP A 408 3.05 9.10 7.10
N LEU A 409 3.28 7.92 7.66
CA LEU A 409 2.26 6.87 7.81
C LEU A 409 1.69 6.95 9.23
N VAL A 410 0.38 7.17 9.34
CA VAL A 410 -0.30 7.40 10.62
C VAL A 410 -1.32 6.30 10.86
N SER A 411 -0.89 5.27 11.60
CA SER A 411 -1.67 4.05 11.81
C SER A 411 -2.86 4.19 12.76
N ASP A 412 -2.95 5.26 13.54
CA ASP A 412 -4.06 5.52 14.45
C ASP A 412 -5.19 6.38 13.83
N LEU A 413 -5.06 6.75 12.55
CA LEU A 413 -6.16 7.27 11.74
C LEU A 413 -7.12 6.13 11.38
N VAL A 414 -8.12 5.93 12.23
CA VAL A 414 -9.22 4.99 11.99
C VAL A 414 -10.24 5.57 11.00
N GLY A 415 -11.08 4.72 10.40
CA GLY A 415 -12.14 5.19 9.50
C GLY A 415 -11.72 5.37 8.05
N SER A 416 -10.69 4.64 7.60
CA SER A 416 -10.19 4.59 6.23
C SER A 416 -10.27 3.16 5.71
N TYR A 417 -11.07 2.93 4.67
CA TYR A 417 -11.40 1.59 4.18
C TYR A 417 -11.19 1.44 2.68
N GLU A 418 -10.84 0.23 2.24
CA GLU A 418 -10.63 -0.15 0.83
C GLU A 418 -11.13 -1.58 0.58
N GLN A 419 -11.35 -1.96 -0.67
CA GLN A 419 -11.71 -3.33 -1.03
C GLN A 419 -10.47 -4.10 -1.51
N GLN A 420 -10.37 -5.36 -1.08
CA GLN A 420 -9.35 -6.28 -1.60
C GLN A 420 -9.86 -7.06 -2.81
N PRO A 421 -8.98 -7.56 -3.70
CA PRO A 421 -9.39 -8.40 -4.81
C PRO A 421 -10.26 -9.58 -4.34
N PRO A 422 -11.36 -9.90 -5.04
CA PRO A 422 -12.30 -10.94 -4.61
C PRO A 422 -11.71 -12.36 -4.71
N ASP A 423 -10.70 -12.59 -5.54
CA ASP A 423 -10.14 -13.92 -5.80
C ASP A 423 -8.65 -13.84 -6.16
N LEU A 424 -7.99 -15.00 -6.17
CA LEU A 424 -6.55 -15.12 -6.44
C LEU A 424 -6.17 -14.61 -7.84
N LEU A 425 -6.99 -14.84 -8.88
CA LEU A 425 -6.65 -14.38 -10.23
C LEU A 425 -6.78 -12.85 -10.37
N SER A 426 -7.77 -12.27 -9.69
CA SER A 426 -7.91 -10.82 -9.57
C SER A 426 -6.75 -10.18 -8.80
N GLU A 427 -6.28 -10.83 -7.72
CA GLU A 427 -5.07 -10.43 -6.99
C GLU A 427 -3.83 -10.45 -7.89
N LEU A 428 -3.57 -11.58 -8.57
CA LEU A 428 -2.40 -11.72 -9.45
C LEU A 428 -2.40 -10.70 -10.59
N GLN A 429 -3.57 -10.33 -11.12
CA GLN A 429 -3.66 -9.29 -12.15
C GLN A 429 -3.27 -7.90 -11.62
N ARG A 430 -3.66 -7.57 -10.38
CA ARG A 430 -3.24 -6.34 -9.71
C ARG A 430 -1.73 -6.35 -9.49
N ASP A 431 -1.22 -7.44 -8.92
CA ASP A 431 0.19 -7.63 -8.63
C ASP A 431 1.06 -7.53 -9.88
N ARG A 432 0.60 -8.02 -11.03
CA ARG A 432 1.31 -7.87 -12.29
C ARG A 432 1.61 -6.41 -12.64
N ARG A 433 0.62 -5.52 -12.48
CA ARG A 433 0.81 -4.08 -12.76
C ARG A 433 1.75 -3.45 -11.75
N TRP A 434 1.66 -3.86 -10.49
CA TRP A 434 2.54 -3.40 -9.42
C TRP A 434 3.97 -3.90 -9.60
N CYS A 435 4.17 -5.15 -10.03
CA CYS A 435 5.47 -5.73 -10.35
C CYS A 435 6.16 -4.92 -11.44
N GLN A 436 5.46 -4.64 -12.55
CA GLN A 436 6.01 -3.83 -13.63
C GLN A 436 6.38 -2.42 -13.16
N GLY A 437 5.48 -1.75 -12.42
CA GLY A 437 5.74 -0.40 -11.90
C GLY A 437 6.89 -0.34 -10.90
N ASN A 438 7.01 -1.33 -10.00
CA ASN A 438 8.10 -1.38 -9.03
C ASN A 438 9.46 -1.65 -9.68
N LEU A 439 9.53 -2.56 -10.66
CA LEU A 439 10.74 -2.79 -11.44
C LEU A 439 11.15 -1.56 -12.25
N GLN A 440 10.17 -0.84 -12.82
CA GLN A 440 10.40 0.44 -13.49
C GLN A 440 10.96 1.49 -12.51
N ASN A 441 10.36 1.63 -11.33
CA ASN A 441 10.76 2.59 -10.30
C ASN A 441 12.13 2.30 -9.69
N ALA A 442 12.56 1.03 -9.64
CA ALA A 442 13.90 0.66 -9.18
C ALA A 442 15.02 1.39 -9.96
N ARG A 443 14.78 1.75 -11.23
CA ARG A 443 15.73 2.54 -12.04
C ARG A 443 15.94 3.96 -11.49
N LEU A 444 15.02 4.47 -10.68
CA LEU A 444 15.10 5.80 -10.07
C LEU A 444 15.90 5.79 -8.76
N MET A 445 16.31 4.63 -8.24
CA MET A 445 17.09 4.55 -6.99
C MET A 445 18.41 5.32 -7.04
N ALA A 446 18.96 5.57 -8.23
CA ALA A 446 20.20 6.31 -8.42
C ALA A 446 19.97 7.83 -8.56
N GLU A 447 18.73 8.28 -8.77
CA GLU A 447 18.40 9.68 -9.06
C GLU A 447 18.94 10.64 -7.96
N PRO A 448 19.57 11.77 -8.32
CA PRO A 448 20.14 12.70 -7.35
C PRO A 448 19.10 13.35 -6.42
N GLY A 449 19.54 13.67 -5.21
CA GLY A 449 18.73 14.33 -4.18
C GLY A 449 17.69 13.43 -3.49
N LEU A 450 17.53 12.18 -3.91
CA LEU A 450 16.68 11.23 -3.18
C LEU A 450 17.33 10.73 -1.90
N HIS A 451 16.55 10.74 -0.81
CA HIS A 451 16.95 10.23 0.50
C HIS A 451 17.17 8.71 0.48
N SER A 452 18.10 8.22 1.30
CA SER A 452 18.52 6.81 1.34
C SER A 452 17.36 5.83 1.58
N VAL A 453 16.38 6.21 2.39
CA VAL A 453 15.19 5.39 2.66
C VAL A 453 14.35 5.20 1.41
N HIS A 454 14.07 6.26 0.65
CA HIS A 454 13.28 6.13 -0.57
C HIS A 454 14.03 5.34 -1.66
N ARG A 455 15.37 5.46 -1.71
CA ARG A 455 16.19 4.58 -2.56
C ARG A 455 16.03 3.11 -2.15
N ALA A 456 16.12 2.83 -0.85
CA ALA A 456 15.89 1.49 -0.32
C ALA A 456 14.45 1.02 -0.62
N MET A 457 13.44 1.88 -0.50
CA MET A 457 12.05 1.56 -0.82
C MET A 457 11.86 1.14 -2.28
N PHE A 458 12.53 1.80 -3.23
CA PHE A 458 12.49 1.38 -4.63
C PHE A 458 13.12 -0.01 -4.83
N VAL A 459 14.24 -0.28 -4.15
CA VAL A 459 14.88 -1.61 -4.20
C VAL A 459 13.99 -2.67 -3.56
N THR A 460 13.44 -2.41 -2.36
CA THR A 460 12.57 -3.37 -1.66
C THR A 460 11.26 -3.59 -2.40
N GLY A 461 10.72 -2.55 -3.05
CA GLY A 461 9.52 -2.66 -3.89
C GLY A 461 9.76 -3.53 -5.12
N ALA A 462 10.95 -3.51 -5.71
CA ALA A 462 11.32 -4.49 -6.74
C ALA A 462 11.57 -5.88 -6.14
N LEU A 463 12.28 -5.97 -5.01
CA LEU A 463 12.64 -7.23 -4.36
C LEU A 463 11.42 -8.01 -3.85
N SER A 464 10.30 -7.33 -3.54
CA SER A 464 9.04 -8.00 -3.20
C SER A 464 8.49 -8.90 -4.31
N TYR A 465 8.89 -8.67 -5.56
CA TYR A 465 8.54 -9.53 -6.70
C TYR A 465 9.76 -10.34 -7.20
N VAL A 466 10.95 -9.73 -7.25
CA VAL A 466 12.20 -10.41 -7.69
C VAL A 466 12.62 -11.54 -6.74
N SER A 467 12.22 -11.49 -5.47
CA SER A 467 12.43 -12.62 -4.56
C SER A 467 11.77 -13.92 -5.03
N ALA A 468 10.66 -13.85 -5.79
CA ALA A 468 9.97 -15.05 -6.27
C ALA A 468 10.81 -15.88 -7.28
N PRO A 469 11.36 -15.31 -8.38
CA PRO A 469 12.23 -16.05 -9.27
C PRO A 469 13.57 -16.43 -8.61
N LEU A 470 14.03 -15.68 -7.60
CA LEU A 470 15.22 -16.06 -6.83
C LEU A 470 14.95 -17.30 -5.94
N TRP A 471 13.79 -17.38 -5.29
CA TRP A 471 13.36 -18.58 -4.57
C TRP A 471 13.20 -19.78 -5.51
N LEU A 472 12.58 -19.56 -6.67
CA LEU A 472 12.47 -20.61 -7.69
C LEU A 472 13.87 -21.09 -8.13
N ALA A 473 14.80 -20.18 -8.40
CA ALA A 473 16.18 -20.52 -8.77
C ALA A 473 16.89 -21.30 -7.66
N PHE A 474 16.75 -20.88 -6.39
CA PHE A 474 17.30 -21.58 -5.24
C PHE A 474 16.77 -23.01 -5.12
N MET A 475 15.45 -23.20 -5.28
CA MET A 475 14.83 -24.52 -5.26
C MET A 475 15.26 -25.41 -6.44
N THR A 476 15.33 -24.86 -7.66
CA THR A 476 15.76 -25.61 -8.84
C THR A 476 17.22 -26.03 -8.73
N LEU A 477 18.08 -25.15 -8.21
CA LEU A 477 19.49 -25.43 -8.00
C LEU A 477 19.68 -26.51 -6.93
N GLY A 478 18.96 -26.41 -5.81
CA GLY A 478 18.98 -27.43 -4.77
C GLY A 478 18.49 -28.80 -5.25
N THR A 479 17.45 -28.82 -6.10
CA THR A 479 16.94 -30.06 -6.71
C THR A 479 17.95 -30.65 -7.69
N ALA A 480 18.57 -29.83 -8.54
CA ALA A 480 19.60 -30.29 -9.48
C ALA A 480 20.81 -30.89 -8.77
N LEU A 481 21.26 -30.25 -7.68
CA LEU A 481 22.36 -30.74 -6.83
C LEU A 481 22.00 -32.03 -6.09
N TRP A 482 20.75 -32.19 -5.66
CA TRP A 482 20.28 -33.46 -5.07
C TRP A 482 20.35 -34.60 -6.10
N LEU A 483 19.85 -34.35 -7.32
CA LEU A 483 19.81 -35.33 -8.39
C LEU A 483 21.19 -35.66 -8.98
N SER A 484 22.20 -34.81 -8.79
CA SER A 484 23.59 -35.11 -9.18
C SER A 484 24.31 -36.09 -8.25
N GLY A 485 23.61 -36.63 -7.23
CA GLY A 485 24.17 -37.61 -6.29
C GLY A 485 24.79 -37.00 -5.05
N SER A 486 24.81 -35.66 -4.93
CA SER A 486 25.29 -34.93 -3.76
C SER A 486 24.20 -34.91 -2.68
N LYS A 487 23.98 -36.08 -2.06
CA LYS A 487 23.04 -36.21 -0.95
C LYS A 487 23.60 -35.48 0.26
N ILE A 488 22.74 -34.74 0.97
CA ILE A 488 23.08 -34.21 2.30
C ILE A 488 23.59 -35.39 3.13
N ALA A 489 24.72 -35.20 3.82
CA ALA A 489 25.41 -36.23 4.60
C ALA A 489 24.63 -36.67 5.87
N THR A 490 23.32 -36.84 5.79
CA THR A 490 22.47 -37.46 6.79
C THR A 490 22.26 -38.92 6.40
N THR A 491 23.35 -39.69 6.36
CA THR A 491 23.28 -41.14 6.12
C THR A 491 22.63 -41.88 7.30
N ASN A 492 22.55 -41.25 8.48
CA ASN A 492 21.86 -41.78 9.66
C ASN A 492 20.76 -40.80 10.11
N TRP A 493 19.51 -41.27 10.12
CA TRP A 493 18.35 -40.53 10.66
C TRP A 493 18.39 -40.40 12.20
N ASP A 494 19.31 -41.09 12.86
CA ASP A 494 19.36 -41.21 14.32
C ASP A 494 19.93 -39.98 15.02
N VAL A 495 20.68 -39.12 14.31
CA VAL A 495 21.22 -37.85 14.84
C VAL A 495 21.13 -36.76 13.78
N LEU A 496 20.17 -35.84 13.94
CA LEU A 496 20.11 -34.61 13.14
C LEU A 496 21.30 -33.70 13.51
N PRO A 497 22.10 -33.21 12.55
CA PRO A 497 23.16 -32.24 12.83
C PRO A 497 22.63 -31.00 13.57
N ALA A 498 23.38 -30.50 14.54
CA ALA A 498 22.98 -29.34 15.34
C ALA A 498 22.74 -28.10 14.46
N GLU A 499 23.51 -27.96 13.38
CA GLU A 499 23.38 -26.90 12.39
C GLU A 499 22.06 -27.00 11.63
N LEU A 500 21.63 -28.21 11.27
CA LEU A 500 20.36 -28.46 10.59
C LEU A 500 19.18 -28.17 11.54
N MET A 501 19.25 -28.62 12.78
CA MET A 501 18.26 -28.29 13.81
C MET A 501 18.18 -26.77 14.04
N GLY A 502 19.33 -26.10 14.13
CA GLY A 502 19.43 -24.66 14.26
C GLY A 502 18.80 -23.92 13.08
N LEU A 503 19.06 -24.38 11.85
CA LEU A 503 18.48 -23.81 10.63
C LEU A 503 16.95 -23.99 10.57
N TRP A 504 16.44 -25.17 10.96
CA TRP A 504 14.99 -25.41 11.05
C TRP A 504 14.34 -24.54 12.12
N ALA A 505 14.92 -24.48 13.32
CA ALA A 505 14.44 -23.63 14.41
C ALA A 505 14.44 -22.15 13.99
N PHE A 506 15.50 -21.70 13.33
CA PHE A 506 15.60 -20.37 12.75
C PHE A 506 14.49 -20.11 11.72
N THR A 507 14.34 -20.99 10.74
CA THR A 507 13.37 -20.84 9.64
C THR A 507 11.94 -20.78 10.18
N ILE A 508 11.57 -21.71 11.08
CA ILE A 508 10.25 -21.73 11.70
C ILE A 508 10.03 -20.45 12.52
N SER A 509 11.02 -20.00 13.29
CA SER A 509 10.91 -18.80 14.10
C SER A 509 10.66 -17.56 13.23
N VAL A 510 11.46 -17.36 12.18
CA VAL A 510 11.35 -16.18 11.33
C VAL A 510 10.03 -16.16 10.56
N LEU A 511 9.53 -17.31 10.11
CA LEU A 511 8.29 -17.41 9.34
C LEU A 511 7.01 -17.31 10.19
N PHE A 512 7.00 -17.92 11.38
CA PHE A 512 5.77 -18.05 12.19
C PHE A 512 5.69 -17.07 13.36
N LEU A 513 6.82 -16.63 13.92
CA LEU A 513 6.80 -15.73 15.09
C LEU A 513 6.05 -14.43 14.81
N PRO A 514 6.16 -13.74 13.66
CA PRO A 514 5.34 -12.55 13.37
C PRO A 514 3.83 -12.80 13.49
N ARG A 515 3.35 -13.98 13.05
CA ARG A 515 1.95 -14.36 13.17
C ARG A 515 1.59 -14.59 14.64
N ILE A 516 2.41 -15.30 15.39
CA ILE A 516 2.22 -15.53 16.84
C ILE A 516 2.18 -14.19 17.58
N LEU A 517 3.10 -13.27 17.30
CA LEU A 517 3.14 -11.94 17.89
C LEU A 517 1.88 -11.12 17.56
N GLY A 518 1.31 -11.31 16.37
CA GLY A 518 0.01 -10.71 16.01
C GLY A 518 -1.10 -11.18 16.94
N ILE A 519 -1.17 -12.49 17.21
CA ILE A 519 -2.16 -13.08 18.14
C ILE A 519 -1.93 -12.53 19.54
N VAL A 520 -0.68 -12.59 20.02
CA VAL A 520 -0.30 -12.11 21.35
C VAL A 520 -0.62 -10.64 21.53
N ALA A 521 -0.36 -9.79 20.54
CA ALA A 521 -0.69 -8.37 20.58
C ALA A 521 -2.21 -8.12 20.73
N VAL A 522 -3.04 -8.89 20.02
CA VAL A 522 -4.50 -8.81 20.13
C VAL A 522 -4.98 -9.27 21.51
N LEU A 523 -4.40 -10.36 22.04
CA LEU A 523 -4.75 -10.90 23.35
C LEU A 523 -4.37 -9.96 24.49
N ILE A 524 -3.15 -9.41 24.49
CA ILE A 524 -2.67 -8.45 25.50
C ILE A 524 -3.58 -7.22 25.55
N LYS A 525 -4.07 -6.77 24.39
CA LYS A 525 -4.96 -5.60 24.30
C LYS A 525 -6.42 -5.89 24.63
N GLY A 526 -6.80 -7.14 24.86
CA GLY A 526 -8.20 -7.52 25.07
C GLY A 526 -9.07 -7.40 23.79
N GLU A 527 -8.44 -7.20 22.63
CA GLU A 527 -9.11 -6.95 21.36
C GLU A 527 -9.67 -8.25 20.73
N GLN A 528 -9.36 -9.43 21.27
CA GLN A 528 -9.84 -10.72 20.74
C GLN A 528 -11.38 -10.82 20.69
N ARG A 529 -12.07 -10.07 21.56
CA ARG A 529 -13.54 -9.95 21.49
C ARG A 529 -13.96 -9.39 20.14
N MET A 530 -13.24 -8.47 19.53
CA MET A 530 -13.58 -7.96 18.19
C MET A 530 -13.46 -9.02 17.09
N PHE A 531 -12.66 -10.07 17.30
CA PHE A 531 -12.43 -11.19 16.38
C PHE A 531 -13.33 -12.42 16.65
N GLY A 532 -14.34 -12.29 17.50
CA GLY A 532 -15.22 -13.41 17.88
C GLY A 532 -14.79 -14.18 19.14
N GLY A 533 -13.73 -13.75 19.83
CA GLY A 533 -13.17 -14.40 21.01
C GLY A 533 -11.88 -15.18 20.74
N THR A 534 -11.22 -15.68 21.79
CA THR A 534 -9.91 -16.35 21.69
C THR A 534 -9.93 -17.56 20.76
N PHE A 535 -10.92 -18.45 20.92
CA PHE A 535 -11.03 -19.65 20.09
C PHE A 535 -11.27 -19.31 18.61
N ALA A 536 -12.12 -18.31 18.33
CA ALA A 536 -12.39 -17.83 16.98
C ALA A 536 -11.14 -17.21 16.33
N LEU A 537 -10.36 -16.44 17.10
CA LEU A 537 -9.07 -15.89 16.65
C LEU A 537 -8.10 -17.01 16.27
N LEU A 538 -7.87 -17.99 17.16
CA LEU A 538 -6.90 -19.07 16.93
C LEU A 538 -7.25 -19.93 15.71
N LYS A 539 -8.50 -20.37 15.59
CA LYS A 539 -8.94 -21.16 14.43
C LYS A 539 -8.90 -20.37 13.11
N SER A 540 -9.14 -19.05 13.18
CA SER A 540 -9.02 -18.15 12.03
C SER A 540 -7.56 -17.99 11.59
N SER A 541 -6.63 -17.83 12.54
CA SER A 541 -5.19 -17.79 12.26
C SER A 541 -4.68 -19.10 11.67
N ALA A 542 -5.17 -20.26 12.16
CA ALA A 542 -4.84 -21.56 11.59
C ALA A 542 -5.35 -21.70 10.15
N LEU A 543 -6.63 -21.38 9.90
CA LEU A 543 -7.23 -21.43 8.57
C LEU A 543 -6.52 -20.48 7.59
N GLU A 544 -6.27 -19.24 7.99
CA GLU A 544 -5.54 -18.27 7.16
C GLU A 544 -4.11 -18.74 6.86
N SER A 545 -3.41 -19.35 7.82
CA SER A 545 -2.08 -19.92 7.59
C SER A 545 -2.09 -21.06 6.58
N VAL A 546 -3.09 -21.95 6.63
CA VAL A 546 -3.27 -23.02 5.64
C VAL A 546 -3.55 -22.44 4.25
N LEU A 547 -4.46 -21.46 4.15
CA LEU A 547 -4.77 -20.80 2.88
C LEU A 547 -3.55 -20.08 2.30
N ALA A 548 -2.79 -19.37 3.13
CA ALA A 548 -1.56 -18.69 2.73
C ALA A 548 -0.51 -19.69 2.24
N LEU A 549 -0.33 -20.83 2.92
CA LEU A 549 0.61 -21.88 2.51
C LEU A 549 0.22 -22.48 1.15
N LEU A 550 -1.07 -22.76 0.93
CA LEU A 550 -1.57 -23.28 -0.34
C LEU A 550 -1.46 -22.27 -1.49
N GLN A 551 -1.61 -20.97 -1.22
CA GLN A 551 -1.56 -19.94 -2.27
C GLN A 551 -0.12 -19.46 -2.58
N SER A 552 0.83 -19.62 -1.65
CA SER A 552 2.19 -19.07 -1.79
C SER A 552 2.96 -19.61 -3.00
N PRO A 553 2.99 -20.93 -3.29
CA PRO A 553 3.65 -21.45 -4.49
C PRO A 553 3.05 -20.92 -5.80
N VAL A 554 1.72 -20.76 -5.85
CA VAL A 554 1.02 -20.21 -7.02
C VAL A 554 1.45 -18.76 -7.25
N ARG A 555 1.50 -17.95 -6.19
CA ARG A 555 2.02 -16.57 -6.25
C ARG A 555 3.48 -16.54 -6.68
N MET A 556 4.32 -17.45 -6.17
CA MET A 556 5.73 -17.53 -6.53
C MET A 556 5.94 -17.72 -8.03
N LEU A 557 5.23 -18.67 -8.67
CA LEU A 557 5.33 -18.87 -10.11
C LEU A 557 4.77 -17.68 -10.91
N ALA A 558 3.63 -17.13 -10.49
CA ALA A 558 3.03 -15.98 -11.16
C ALA A 558 3.94 -14.74 -11.10
N HIS A 559 4.48 -14.41 -9.92
CA HIS A 559 5.42 -13.30 -9.74
C HIS A 559 6.73 -13.53 -10.52
N SER A 560 7.23 -14.77 -10.59
CA SER A 560 8.39 -15.12 -11.42
C SER A 560 8.13 -14.83 -12.91
N LEU A 561 6.95 -15.20 -13.41
CA LEU A 561 6.53 -14.87 -14.76
C LEU A 561 6.39 -13.36 -14.97
N PHE A 562 5.82 -12.62 -14.01
CA PHE A 562 5.65 -11.17 -14.12
C PHE A 562 6.97 -10.41 -14.15
N VAL A 563 7.95 -10.84 -13.35
CA VAL A 563 9.31 -10.28 -13.38
C VAL A 563 9.96 -10.51 -14.75
N LEU A 564 9.88 -11.74 -15.28
CA LEU A 564 10.40 -12.06 -16.60
C LEU A 564 9.74 -11.20 -17.69
N VAL A 565 8.42 -11.08 -17.65
CA VAL A 565 7.63 -10.26 -18.58
C VAL A 565 8.00 -8.77 -18.49
N ALA A 566 8.17 -8.23 -17.29
CA ALA A 566 8.52 -6.83 -17.08
C ALA A 566 9.91 -6.49 -17.63
N ILE A 567 10.90 -7.38 -17.42
CA ILE A 567 12.28 -7.19 -17.91
C ILE A 567 12.35 -7.36 -19.43
N THR A 568 11.70 -8.39 -19.98
CA THR A 568 11.73 -8.68 -21.43
C THR A 568 10.82 -7.76 -22.25
N GLY A 569 9.81 -7.14 -21.64
CA GLY A 569 8.81 -6.33 -22.33
C GLY A 569 7.80 -7.14 -23.15
N MET A 570 7.73 -8.46 -22.95
CA MET A 570 6.74 -9.32 -23.61
C MET A 570 5.32 -8.87 -23.27
N LYS A 571 4.43 -8.81 -24.25
CA LYS A 571 3.01 -8.51 -24.00
C LYS A 571 2.32 -9.79 -23.53
N LEU A 572 2.09 -9.91 -22.23
CA LEU A 572 1.19 -10.92 -21.69
C LEU A 572 -0.22 -10.33 -21.65
N ASP A 573 -1.21 -10.91 -22.33
CA ASP A 573 -2.61 -10.49 -22.12
C ASP A 573 -3.23 -11.38 -21.06
N TRP A 574 -3.37 -10.84 -19.84
CA TRP A 574 -4.01 -11.53 -18.72
C TRP A 574 -5.38 -10.87 -18.51
N LYS A 575 -6.41 -11.41 -19.16
CA LYS A 575 -7.79 -10.97 -19.00
C LYS A 575 -8.41 -11.72 -17.81
N SER A 576 -8.59 -11.02 -16.70
CA SER A 576 -9.39 -11.54 -15.58
C SER A 576 -10.88 -11.22 -15.78
N PRO A 577 -11.78 -12.01 -15.15
CA PRO A 577 -13.22 -11.72 -15.13
C PRO A 577 -13.53 -10.32 -14.54
N PRO A 578 -14.78 -9.82 -14.69
CA PRO A 578 -15.21 -8.55 -14.09
C PRO A 578 -14.92 -8.52 -12.58
N ARG A 579 -14.65 -7.32 -12.03
CA ARG A 579 -14.37 -7.08 -10.59
C ARG A 579 -15.52 -7.43 -9.64
N GLU A 580 -16.68 -7.79 -10.17
CA GLU A 580 -17.76 -8.33 -9.37
C GLU A 580 -17.35 -9.66 -8.75
N ALA A 581 -17.83 -9.95 -7.54
CA ALA A 581 -17.56 -11.21 -6.85
C ALA A 581 -18.35 -12.38 -7.47
N LEU A 582 -18.26 -12.55 -8.79
CA LEU A 582 -18.74 -13.74 -9.47
C LEU A 582 -17.70 -14.84 -9.23
N ALA A 583 -18.15 -16.00 -8.76
CA ALA A 583 -17.26 -17.13 -8.52
C ALA A 583 -16.51 -17.50 -9.81
N LEU A 584 -15.23 -17.84 -9.68
CA LEU A 584 -14.43 -18.28 -10.81
C LEU A 584 -15.01 -19.58 -11.38
N SER A 585 -15.26 -19.61 -12.69
CA SER A 585 -15.60 -20.87 -13.35
C SER A 585 -14.37 -21.79 -13.43
N TRP A 586 -14.59 -23.11 -13.33
CA TRP A 586 -13.53 -24.10 -13.52
C TRP A 586 -12.79 -23.94 -14.85
N LYS A 587 -13.53 -23.67 -15.93
CA LYS A 587 -12.96 -23.42 -17.27
C LYS A 587 -12.09 -22.16 -17.29
N GLY A 588 -12.54 -21.08 -16.64
CA GLY A 588 -11.78 -19.84 -16.54
C GLY A 588 -10.49 -20.03 -15.73
N ALA A 589 -10.57 -20.68 -14.57
CA ALA A 589 -9.41 -20.97 -13.74
C ALA A 589 -8.41 -21.91 -14.44
N ALA A 590 -8.89 -22.97 -15.11
CA ALA A 590 -8.05 -23.90 -15.86
C ALA A 590 -7.34 -23.24 -17.04
N ALA A 591 -8.02 -22.36 -17.80
CA ALA A 591 -7.40 -21.67 -18.93
C ALA A 591 -6.16 -20.85 -18.52
N THR A 592 -6.14 -20.34 -17.28
CA THR A 592 -5.05 -19.53 -16.75
C THR A 592 -3.99 -20.37 -16.01
N LEU A 593 -4.41 -21.36 -15.21
CA LEU A 593 -3.53 -22.08 -14.27
C LEU A 593 -3.12 -23.48 -14.74
N ALA A 594 -3.77 -24.07 -15.75
CA ALA A 594 -3.39 -25.40 -16.25
C ALA A 594 -1.98 -25.44 -16.85
N PRO A 595 -1.48 -24.43 -17.60
CA PRO A 595 -0.13 -24.49 -18.15
C PRO A 595 0.95 -24.65 -17.08
N MET A 596 0.87 -23.89 -15.98
CA MET A 596 1.81 -24.02 -14.86
C MET A 596 1.65 -25.36 -14.13
N SER A 597 0.41 -25.83 -13.94
CA SER A 597 0.13 -27.11 -13.26
C SER A 597 0.68 -28.30 -14.07
N LEU A 598 0.58 -28.23 -15.40
CA LEU A 598 1.09 -29.26 -16.31
C LEU A 598 2.62 -29.33 -16.29
N VAL A 599 3.31 -28.18 -16.35
CA VAL A 599 4.78 -28.15 -16.25
C VAL A 599 5.24 -28.77 -14.93
N VAL A 600 4.58 -28.45 -13.82
CA VAL A 600 4.89 -29.02 -12.51
C VAL A 600 4.62 -30.53 -12.48
N ALA A 601 3.52 -31.01 -13.08
CA ALA A 601 3.22 -32.43 -13.18
C ALA A 601 4.29 -33.19 -13.98
N VAL A 602 4.72 -32.66 -15.13
CA VAL A 602 5.78 -33.25 -15.95
C VAL A 602 7.11 -33.29 -15.19
N LEU A 603 7.48 -32.21 -14.51
CA LEU A 603 8.69 -32.16 -13.67
C LEU A 603 8.61 -33.18 -12.53
N ALA A 604 7.46 -33.30 -11.87
CA ALA A 604 7.26 -34.28 -10.81
C ALA A 604 7.42 -35.72 -11.32
N VAL A 605 6.86 -36.04 -12.50
CA VAL A 605 7.07 -37.36 -13.14
C VAL A 605 8.54 -37.60 -13.46
N GLY A 606 9.23 -36.62 -14.04
CA GLY A 606 10.66 -36.74 -14.34
C GLY A 606 11.52 -36.98 -13.09
N ILE A 607 11.23 -36.27 -12.00
CA ILE A 607 11.92 -36.47 -10.71
C ILE A 607 11.59 -37.84 -10.13
N ALA A 608 10.32 -38.27 -10.19
CA ALA A 608 9.89 -39.59 -9.72
C ALA A 608 10.63 -40.73 -10.43
N MET A 609 10.94 -40.56 -11.73
CA MET A 609 11.67 -41.55 -12.51
C MET A 609 13.16 -41.64 -12.14
N ILE A 610 13.74 -40.59 -11.54
CA ILE A 610 15.15 -40.54 -11.14
C ILE A 610 15.30 -40.94 -9.67
N ASP A 611 14.56 -40.27 -8.79
CA ASP A 611 14.56 -40.50 -7.34
C ASP A 611 13.18 -40.16 -6.74
N PRO A 612 12.31 -41.18 -6.54
CA PRO A 612 10.99 -40.98 -5.94
C PRO A 612 11.02 -40.32 -4.56
N SER A 613 12.11 -40.50 -3.79
CA SER A 613 12.22 -39.96 -2.44
C SER A 613 12.33 -38.42 -2.43
N ALA A 614 12.84 -37.83 -3.52
CA ALA A 614 12.91 -36.38 -3.69
C ALA A 614 11.52 -35.73 -3.75
N LEU A 615 10.48 -36.45 -4.17
CA LEU A 615 9.12 -35.93 -4.23
C LEU A 615 8.59 -35.50 -2.86
N VAL A 616 8.94 -36.23 -1.79
CA VAL A 616 8.49 -35.94 -0.42
C VAL A 616 8.91 -34.53 -0.01
N TRP A 617 10.13 -34.13 -0.36
CA TRP A 617 10.68 -32.80 -0.07
C TRP A 617 10.06 -31.70 -0.93
N LEU A 618 9.53 -32.05 -2.11
CA LEU A 618 8.87 -31.12 -3.02
C LEU A 618 7.37 -30.98 -2.76
N VAL A 619 6.74 -31.88 -1.98
CA VAL A 619 5.30 -31.82 -1.66
C VAL A 619 4.84 -30.42 -1.20
N PRO A 620 5.54 -29.71 -0.28
CA PRO A 620 5.08 -28.40 0.20
C PRO A 620 4.92 -27.34 -0.90
N VAL A 621 5.56 -27.52 -2.07
CA VAL A 621 5.48 -26.60 -3.21
C VAL A 621 4.74 -27.22 -4.38
N GLY A 622 5.01 -28.49 -4.70
CA GLY A 622 4.38 -29.22 -5.80
C GLY A 622 2.89 -29.47 -5.59
N LEU A 623 2.47 -29.89 -4.39
CA LEU A 623 1.06 -30.19 -4.12
C LEU A 623 0.17 -28.95 -4.26
N PRO A 624 0.51 -27.78 -3.67
CA PRO A 624 -0.27 -26.56 -3.90
C PRO A 624 -0.36 -26.13 -5.37
N LEU A 625 0.70 -26.34 -6.15
CA LEU A 625 0.71 -26.03 -7.59
C LEU A 625 -0.19 -26.97 -8.39
N LEU A 626 -0.21 -28.27 -8.08
CA LEU A 626 -1.13 -29.24 -8.68
C LEU A 626 -2.59 -28.93 -8.30
N LEU A 627 -2.82 -28.44 -7.09
CA LEU A 627 -4.14 -28.04 -6.58
C LEU A 627 -4.50 -26.58 -6.89
N ALA A 628 -3.73 -25.87 -7.72
CA ALA A 628 -3.93 -24.44 -7.95
C ALA A 628 -5.33 -24.12 -8.51
N ILE A 629 -5.83 -24.95 -9.42
CA ILE A 629 -7.16 -24.79 -10.04
C ILE A 629 -8.28 -24.95 -8.99
N PRO A 630 -8.43 -26.11 -8.29
CA PRO A 630 -9.51 -26.28 -7.31
C PRO A 630 -9.41 -25.28 -6.16
N VAL A 631 -8.20 -24.98 -5.66
CA VAL A 631 -8.01 -23.99 -4.58
C VAL A 631 -8.48 -22.60 -5.02
N SER A 632 -8.15 -22.17 -6.24
CA SER A 632 -8.57 -20.86 -6.76
C SER A 632 -10.09 -20.78 -6.92
N VAL A 633 -10.72 -21.84 -7.45
CA VAL A 633 -12.18 -21.90 -7.60
C VAL A 633 -12.86 -21.88 -6.24
N TRP A 634 -12.54 -22.81 -5.34
CA TRP A 634 -13.17 -22.91 -4.02
C TRP A 634 -13.01 -21.63 -3.22
N THR A 635 -11.82 -21.04 -3.20
CA THR A 635 -11.60 -19.81 -2.42
C THR A 635 -12.29 -18.58 -3.01
N SER A 636 -12.72 -18.61 -4.28
CA SER A 636 -13.48 -17.53 -4.93
C SER A 636 -14.99 -17.55 -4.60
N HIS A 637 -15.53 -18.63 -4.03
CA HIS A 637 -16.97 -18.72 -3.78
C HIS A 637 -17.43 -17.87 -2.58
N ILE A 638 -18.52 -17.11 -2.79
CA ILE A 638 -19.20 -16.33 -1.75
C ILE A 638 -19.80 -17.24 -0.67
N GLU A 639 -20.44 -18.35 -1.06
CA GLU A 639 -21.13 -19.27 -0.13
C GLU A 639 -20.20 -19.87 0.92
N LEU A 640 -18.99 -20.26 0.52
CA LEU A 640 -17.97 -20.74 1.45
C LEU A 640 -17.52 -19.64 2.40
N GLY A 641 -17.31 -18.42 1.89
CA GLY A 641 -16.94 -17.29 2.72
C GLY A 641 -18.03 -16.88 3.72
N THR A 642 -19.31 -16.90 3.32
CA THR A 642 -20.44 -16.62 4.23
C THR A 642 -20.66 -17.74 5.24
N ALA A 643 -20.49 -19.01 4.86
CA ALA A 643 -20.52 -20.15 5.76
C ALA A 643 -19.38 -20.12 6.79
N MET A 644 -18.18 -19.71 6.39
CA MET A 644 -17.07 -19.51 7.33
C MET A 644 -17.38 -18.37 8.30
N ARG A 645 -17.95 -17.26 7.82
CA ARG A 645 -18.36 -16.13 8.66
C ARG A 645 -19.40 -16.53 9.71
N SER A 646 -20.44 -17.27 9.32
CA SER A 646 -21.51 -17.68 10.24
C SER A 646 -21.00 -18.60 11.35
N ARG A 647 -19.90 -19.31 11.09
CA ARG A 647 -19.17 -20.13 12.07
C ARG A 647 -18.04 -19.38 12.78
N ALA A 648 -17.98 -18.05 12.68
CA ALA A 648 -16.96 -17.20 13.29
C ALA A 648 -15.51 -17.52 12.86
N PHE A 649 -15.29 -17.87 11.59
CA PHE A 649 -13.97 -17.93 10.97
C PHE A 649 -13.64 -16.63 10.21
N LEU A 650 -12.38 -16.21 10.29
CA LEU A 650 -11.81 -15.05 9.60
C LEU A 650 -12.61 -13.77 9.87
N LEU A 651 -13.12 -13.61 11.09
CA LEU A 651 -13.86 -12.41 11.49
C LEU A 651 -12.87 -11.27 11.73
N ILE A 652 -13.16 -10.11 11.16
CA ILE A 652 -12.44 -8.86 11.45
C ILE A 652 -13.30 -7.92 12.33
N PRO A 653 -12.70 -6.95 13.03
CA PRO A 653 -13.44 -6.00 13.88
C PRO A 653 -14.60 -5.31 13.16
N GLU A 654 -14.39 -4.90 11.90
CA GLU A 654 -15.39 -4.20 11.07
C GLU A 654 -16.60 -5.07 10.73
N GLU A 655 -16.46 -6.40 10.79
CA GLU A 655 -17.58 -7.31 10.55
C GLU A 655 -18.39 -7.60 11.80
N ARG A 656 -17.75 -7.51 12.98
CA ARG A 656 -18.42 -7.65 14.27
C ARG A 656 -19.12 -6.36 14.68
N TRP A 657 -18.47 -5.22 14.49
CA TRP A 657 -19.05 -3.90 14.66
C TRP A 657 -18.81 -3.06 13.41
N SER A 658 -19.77 -3.10 12.49
CA SER A 658 -19.69 -2.34 11.24
C SER A 658 -19.77 -0.83 11.52
N PRO A 659 -18.75 -0.04 11.16
CA PRO A 659 -18.77 1.43 11.21
C PRO A 659 -19.99 2.02 10.50
N SER A 660 -20.49 3.16 10.99
CA SER A 660 -21.68 3.84 10.43
C SER A 660 -21.52 4.16 8.95
N VAL A 661 -20.36 4.66 8.53
CA VAL A 661 -20.04 4.99 7.14
C VAL A 661 -20.16 3.77 6.21
N LEU A 662 -19.69 2.59 6.65
CA LEU A 662 -19.79 1.36 5.87
C LEU A 662 -21.22 0.83 5.79
N ARG A 663 -21.99 0.93 6.89
CA ARG A 663 -23.41 0.57 6.87
C ARG A 663 -24.20 1.46 5.90
N ARG A 664 -23.90 2.77 5.88
CA ARG A 664 -24.51 3.71 4.93
C ARG A 664 -24.10 3.42 3.49
N ALA A 665 -22.82 3.16 3.23
CA ALA A 665 -22.35 2.80 1.89
C ALA A 665 -23.08 1.55 1.38
N ARG A 666 -23.20 0.51 2.20
CA ARG A 666 -23.95 -0.71 1.83
C ARG A 666 -25.43 -0.44 1.57
N LEU A 667 -26.07 0.40 2.38
CA LEU A 667 -27.48 0.77 2.21
C LEU A 667 -27.70 1.53 0.89
N HIS A 668 -26.81 2.45 0.54
CA HIS A 668 -26.87 3.20 -0.72
C HIS A 668 -26.59 2.32 -1.93
N ALA A 669 -25.62 1.40 -1.84
CA ALA A 669 -25.33 0.44 -2.90
C ALA A 669 -26.56 -0.43 -3.19
N ASN A 670 -27.18 -1.00 -2.15
CA ASN A 670 -28.40 -1.80 -2.29
C ASN A 670 -29.57 -1.03 -2.91
N ARG A 671 -29.65 0.30 -2.73
CA ARG A 671 -30.69 1.14 -3.34
C ARG A 671 -30.40 1.38 -4.82
N LEU A 672 -29.15 1.65 -5.18
CA LEU A 672 -28.73 1.88 -6.56
C LEU A 672 -28.79 0.60 -7.41
N SER A 673 -28.58 -0.57 -6.81
CA SER A 673 -28.70 -1.87 -7.50
C SER A 673 -30.15 -2.34 -7.71
N ARG A 674 -31.15 -1.70 -7.10
CA ARG A 674 -32.56 -2.05 -7.35
C ARG A 674 -33.02 -1.44 -8.68
N PRO A 675 -33.74 -2.18 -9.53
CA PRO A 675 -34.37 -1.59 -10.70
C PRO A 675 -35.27 -0.44 -10.24
N ARG A 676 -35.12 0.75 -10.83
CA ARG A 676 -36.09 1.83 -10.61
C ARG A 676 -37.43 1.31 -11.11
N LEU A 677 -38.36 1.01 -10.21
CA LEU A 677 -39.76 0.85 -10.58
C LEU A 677 -40.15 2.16 -11.26
N ALA A 678 -40.54 2.07 -12.54
CA ALA A 678 -41.06 3.21 -13.27
C ALA A 678 -42.25 3.73 -12.46
N THR A 679 -42.13 4.96 -11.93
CA THR A 679 -43.25 5.66 -11.34
C THR A 679 -44.32 5.75 -12.43
N PRO A 680 -45.54 5.21 -12.24
CA PRO A 680 -46.59 5.45 -13.22
C PRO A 680 -46.79 6.96 -13.29
N LEU A 681 -46.65 7.51 -14.49
CA LEU A 681 -47.10 8.86 -14.80
C LEU A 681 -48.51 8.97 -14.26
N ALA A 682 -48.69 9.76 -13.20
CA ALA A 682 -50.00 10.17 -12.76
C ALA A 682 -50.63 10.91 -13.96
N ALA A 683 -51.59 10.25 -14.60
CA ALA A 683 -52.46 10.88 -15.56
C ALA A 683 -53.17 12.02 -14.81
N ALA A 684 -52.79 13.25 -15.13
CA ALA A 684 -53.56 14.43 -14.77
C ALA A 684 -54.89 14.35 -15.53
N ALA A 685 -55.98 14.57 -14.79
CA ALA A 685 -57.32 14.78 -15.30
C ALA A 685 -57.40 16.06 -16.15
#